data_AF-E0UKH0-F1
#
_entry.id   AF-E0UKH0-F1
#
_cell.length_a   1.000
_cell.length_b   1.000
_cell.length_c   1.000
_cell.angle_alpha   90.00
_cell.angle_beta   90.00
_cell.angle_gamma   90.00
#
_symmetry.space_group_name_H-M   'P 1'
#
loop_
_entity.id
_entity.type
_entity.pdbx_description
1 polymer ?
#
loop_
_entity_poly.entity_id
_entity_poly.type
_entity_poly.pdbx_seq_one_letter_code
_entity_poly.pdbx_strand_id
1 'polypeptide(L)'
;MNNSQSNQEAKVFFLATDAEWQSFTNEPISVQVSLENGNRYLFLNSTLKLTHELPLQAIESTCESLGINLVLADLTSGDFDCLKYILETEILPKKLNLLMFYSPKDLFLLHGSNNFNRLVLPEQFLDDQKGDEYLIGEISQKRNIKAIYKLKGHTIKVKDLKGWTTGSLKALASSVAIELADKGKMDAYKTNMVAGLINEPESFIEYSIGDTDCLLSIYQKFSANIQSLQSQALELPESTCFTLQNIPMTTGSLVANSFRKYLEHSIGNPDVAAVVFRKLGELNLSQDTSQLKKAQANRETFLGMANSLESLKYILNNCKDSPEISKILKGFLNAEYDTLAYSLASPQVLGKDTKTTTAYLAPVHGGRALNEIPNEYRLTNVLDADLTSAYATAMNNLIYPIGRPRIESFTANQQRTTLKEVLKQIEGKATPGCWVIVVSGKLPFSQDLIMSKVVTAKEINKAMIGGNDDNDNDDNDLSKIPGSIVHLRREIVNGIITEDILKVIKAVASNTEYKAFLSLEVVSMAYHLEADRYDDFEAWTDAILKDQGSVKAVKGNVVDTRTYAWFALPLSKVFGKLTDERKAIKKQAKGLKPLVDAGDLEAKVSYDKLHSDQEARKLFINTGYGTLASVYFATANSIVGNNITAKVRVNAWMMSKALRCPQVITDGGLFSPEKVRFFKEGIQIKLPSLNTLAHPELLDKHRSIALKSMANKNWSELFQRAIDSPTETINIFQEAKAEELTNDHINKFWSAWGLELTFGIELKIGHESVAASYMGKADYCLKKPDGSYEFKIRGAKEFTEHELKSHPKFEILRRVADGLDDISDIILEYNNTYLLKIGRYQEANKSTGWQHIKGLLPGEQVVELRSYKMNNSFVHIDMLEEYKKIERRGRTTNKEGLFERYFNEGWAATLRHALAGKLNNKAR
;
A
#
# COMPACT_ATOMS: atom_id res chain seq x y z
N MET A 1 15.67 -34.16 28.84
CA MET A 1 14.96 -35.36 28.34
C MET A 1 13.48 -35.05 28.31
N ASN A 2 12.92 -34.76 27.13
CA ASN A 2 11.49 -34.50 26.95
C ASN A 2 10.88 -35.73 26.27
N ASN A 3 9.71 -36.17 26.73
CA ASN A 3 8.79 -37.00 25.96
C ASN A 3 8.41 -36.24 24.68
N SER A 4 9.25 -36.33 23.65
CA SER A 4 8.88 -36.05 22.27
C SER A 4 8.12 -37.27 21.75
N GLN A 5 6.93 -37.54 22.30
CA GLN A 5 5.87 -38.00 21.42
C GLN A 5 5.68 -36.84 20.46
N SER A 6 6.34 -36.93 19.30
CA SER A 6 6.14 -35.99 18.21
C SER A 6 4.64 -35.95 17.99
N ASN A 7 3.99 -34.88 18.43
CA ASN A 7 2.72 -34.45 17.86
C ASN A 7 3.04 -34.29 16.38
N GLN A 8 2.88 -35.37 15.60
CA GLN A 8 2.87 -35.29 14.15
C GLN A 8 1.73 -34.32 13.89
N GLU A 9 2.08 -33.07 13.61
CA GLU A 9 1.09 -32.06 13.27
C GLU A 9 0.25 -32.66 12.15
N ALA A 10 -1.05 -32.78 12.40
CA ALA A 10 -1.97 -33.39 11.45
C ALA A 10 -1.72 -32.76 10.07
N LYS A 11 -1.38 -33.61 9.09
CA LYS A 11 -1.06 -33.18 7.72
C LYS A 11 -2.20 -32.31 7.22
N VAL A 12 -1.87 -31.09 6.81
CA VAL A 12 -2.84 -30.17 6.19
C VAL A 12 -2.90 -30.49 4.72
N PHE A 13 -4.10 -30.70 4.19
CA PHE A 13 -4.34 -31.02 2.78
C PHE A 13 -4.80 -29.76 2.02
N PHE A 14 -4.37 -29.62 0.77
CA PHE A 14 -4.73 -28.48 -0.06
C PHE A 14 -5.72 -28.87 -1.15
N LEU A 15 -6.70 -28.01 -1.37
CA LEU A 15 -7.54 -28.02 -2.56
C LEU A 15 -7.63 -26.60 -3.12
N ALA A 16 -7.77 -26.46 -4.42
CA ALA A 16 -7.97 -25.20 -5.12
C ALA A 16 -9.33 -25.20 -5.80
N THR A 17 -10.00 -24.05 -5.83
CA THR A 17 -11.31 -23.91 -6.49
C THR A 17 -11.35 -22.69 -7.39
N ASP A 18 -12.16 -22.81 -8.44
CA ASP A 18 -12.59 -21.74 -9.33
C ASP A 18 -14.01 -22.06 -9.83
N ALA A 19 -14.66 -21.11 -10.47
CA ALA A 19 -15.98 -21.32 -11.06
C ALA A 19 -16.18 -20.51 -12.33
N GLU A 20 -16.99 -21.05 -13.24
CA GLU A 20 -17.38 -20.40 -14.50
C GLU A 20 -18.88 -20.12 -14.52
N TRP A 21 -19.25 -18.97 -15.08
CA TRP A 21 -20.65 -18.54 -15.19
C TRP A 21 -20.89 -17.69 -16.44
N GLN A 22 -22.15 -17.55 -16.82
CA GLN A 22 -22.56 -16.70 -17.93
C GLN A 22 -22.59 -15.23 -17.48
N SER A 23 -21.86 -14.34 -18.16
CA SER A 23 -21.71 -12.94 -17.74
C SER A 23 -23.02 -12.15 -17.72
N PHE A 24 -23.93 -12.40 -18.68
CA PHE A 24 -25.18 -11.64 -18.81
C PHE A 24 -26.31 -12.13 -17.92
N THR A 25 -26.42 -13.43 -17.72
CA THR A 25 -27.52 -14.04 -16.94
C THR A 25 -27.09 -14.37 -15.50
N ASN A 26 -25.80 -14.29 -15.20
CA ASN A 26 -25.17 -14.80 -13.98
C ASN A 26 -25.43 -16.30 -13.73
N GLU A 27 -25.92 -17.03 -14.73
CA GLU A 27 -26.22 -18.45 -14.62
C GLU A 27 -24.91 -19.25 -14.40
N PRO A 28 -24.83 -20.08 -13.36
CA PRO A 28 -23.64 -20.88 -13.10
C PRO A 28 -23.47 -21.93 -14.20
N ILE A 29 -22.24 -22.09 -14.69
CA ILE A 29 -21.91 -23.09 -15.70
C ILE A 29 -21.25 -24.27 -15.01
N SER A 30 -20.20 -24.01 -14.24
CA SER A 30 -19.43 -25.07 -13.59
C SER A 30 -18.63 -24.60 -12.39
N VAL A 31 -18.23 -25.54 -11.54
CA VAL A 31 -17.26 -25.36 -10.45
C VAL A 31 -16.13 -26.36 -10.65
N GLN A 32 -14.90 -25.88 -10.53
CA GLN A 32 -13.69 -26.67 -10.66
C GLN A 32 -13.05 -26.83 -9.30
N VAL A 33 -12.58 -28.04 -8.99
CA VAL A 33 -11.79 -28.30 -7.78
C VAL A 33 -10.63 -29.24 -8.09
N SER A 34 -9.42 -28.81 -7.72
CA SER A 34 -8.20 -29.61 -7.87
C SER A 34 -7.59 -29.89 -6.50
N LEU A 35 -7.28 -31.17 -6.25
CA LEU A 35 -6.80 -31.66 -4.96
C LEU A 35 -5.29 -31.92 -5.02
N GLU A 36 -4.60 -31.76 -3.88
CA GLU A 36 -3.15 -31.99 -3.77
C GLU A 36 -2.72 -33.43 -4.12
N ASN A 37 -3.63 -34.41 -4.04
CA ASN A 37 -3.37 -35.80 -4.44
C ASN A 37 -3.46 -36.03 -5.96
N GLY A 38 -3.77 -35.00 -6.75
CA GLY A 38 -3.94 -35.08 -8.21
C GLY A 38 -5.37 -35.33 -8.68
N ASN A 39 -6.31 -35.60 -7.77
CA ASN A 39 -7.72 -35.75 -8.13
C ASN A 39 -8.30 -34.40 -8.55
N ARG A 40 -9.10 -34.41 -9.63
CA ARG A 40 -9.71 -33.23 -10.21
C ARG A 40 -11.21 -33.46 -10.35
N TYR A 41 -12.00 -32.42 -10.11
CA TYR A 41 -13.45 -32.43 -10.19
C TYR A 41 -13.95 -31.29 -11.06
N LEU A 42 -14.89 -31.60 -11.94
CA LEU A 42 -15.67 -30.64 -12.71
C LEU A 42 -17.14 -30.85 -12.37
N PHE A 43 -17.72 -29.94 -11.59
CA PHE A 43 -19.15 -29.92 -11.34
C PHE A 43 -19.82 -29.11 -12.44
N LEU A 44 -20.59 -29.76 -13.31
CA LEU A 44 -21.27 -29.13 -14.42
C LEU A 44 -22.76 -28.92 -14.09
N ASN A 45 -23.28 -27.72 -14.37
CA ASN A 45 -24.66 -27.40 -14.07
C ASN A 45 -25.64 -28.22 -14.93
N SER A 46 -26.39 -29.13 -14.29
CA SER A 46 -27.36 -30.02 -14.93
C SER A 46 -28.60 -29.29 -15.46
N THR A 47 -28.82 -28.04 -15.06
CA THR A 47 -29.99 -27.25 -15.43
C THR A 47 -29.80 -26.39 -16.69
N LEU A 48 -28.60 -26.36 -17.27
CA LEU A 48 -28.31 -25.60 -18.49
C LEU A 48 -29.29 -26.03 -19.60
N LYS A 49 -30.31 -25.20 -19.85
CA LYS A 49 -31.38 -25.44 -20.83
C LYS A 49 -30.82 -25.21 -22.23
N LEU A 50 -30.21 -26.23 -22.78
CA LEU A 50 -29.58 -26.18 -24.09
C LEU A 50 -30.50 -26.88 -25.09
N THR A 51 -31.02 -26.09 -26.02
CA THR A 51 -31.82 -26.56 -27.14
C THR A 51 -30.94 -27.47 -28.01
N HIS A 52 -31.16 -28.78 -27.88
CA HIS A 52 -30.51 -29.89 -28.58
C HIS A 52 -29.08 -30.23 -28.15
N GLU A 53 -29.02 -31.27 -27.31
CA GLU A 53 -27.89 -32.15 -26.97
C GLU A 53 -26.57 -31.43 -26.68
N LEU A 54 -26.35 -31.10 -25.38
CA LEU A 54 -25.00 -30.99 -24.84
C LEU A 54 -24.15 -32.10 -25.45
N PRO A 55 -22.91 -31.82 -25.90
CA PRO A 55 -22.00 -32.88 -26.31
C PRO A 55 -21.49 -33.61 -25.05
N LEU A 56 -22.41 -34.11 -24.21
CA LEU A 56 -22.12 -34.72 -22.92
C LEU A 56 -21.18 -35.90 -23.11
N GLN A 57 -21.35 -36.67 -24.18
CA GLN A 57 -20.40 -37.72 -24.57
C GLN A 57 -18.99 -37.16 -24.85
N ALA A 58 -18.87 -36.00 -25.48
CA ALA A 58 -17.57 -35.37 -25.72
C ALA A 58 -16.98 -34.80 -24.42
N ILE A 59 -17.79 -34.19 -23.56
CA ILE A 59 -17.39 -33.67 -22.24
C ILE A 59 -16.94 -34.82 -21.34
N GLU A 60 -17.72 -35.90 -21.25
CA GLU A 60 -17.40 -37.13 -20.51
C GLU A 60 -16.11 -37.75 -21.05
N SER A 61 -16.00 -37.93 -22.37
CA SER A 61 -14.80 -38.48 -23.01
C SER A 61 -13.56 -37.62 -22.77
N THR A 62 -13.71 -36.29 -22.75
CA THR A 62 -12.62 -35.36 -22.45
C THR A 62 -12.24 -35.40 -20.97
N CYS A 63 -13.23 -35.42 -20.06
CA CYS A 63 -12.97 -35.52 -18.64
C CYS A 63 -12.26 -36.85 -18.32
N GLU A 64 -12.70 -37.96 -18.94
CA GLU A 64 -12.06 -39.27 -18.79
C GLU A 64 -10.61 -39.26 -19.31
N SER A 65 -10.36 -38.67 -20.48
CA SER A 65 -9.01 -38.60 -21.06
C SER A 65 -8.05 -37.75 -20.23
N LEU A 66 -8.56 -36.71 -19.55
CA LEU A 66 -7.80 -35.83 -18.67
C LEU A 66 -7.74 -36.31 -17.19
N GLY A 67 -8.45 -37.39 -16.85
CA GLY A 67 -8.53 -37.90 -15.47
C GLY A 67 -9.31 -36.99 -14.51
N ILE A 68 -10.37 -36.35 -15.01
CA ILE A 68 -11.25 -35.43 -14.28
C ILE A 68 -12.55 -36.16 -13.93
N ASN A 69 -12.96 -36.07 -12.66
CA ASN A 69 -14.26 -36.57 -12.20
C ASN A 69 -15.35 -35.56 -12.57
N LEU A 70 -16.14 -35.89 -13.59
CA LEU A 70 -17.32 -35.11 -13.99
C LEU A 70 -18.50 -35.41 -13.04
N VAL A 71 -19.10 -34.36 -12.48
CA VAL A 71 -20.30 -34.46 -11.63
C VAL A 71 -21.37 -33.54 -12.18
N LEU A 72 -22.51 -34.10 -12.60
CA LEU A 72 -23.67 -33.31 -13.01
C LEU A 72 -24.46 -32.89 -11.76
N ALA A 73 -24.59 -31.59 -11.52
CA ALA A 73 -25.22 -31.05 -10.32
C ALA A 73 -26.12 -29.85 -10.64
N ASP A 74 -27.24 -29.68 -9.92
CA ASP A 74 -28.05 -28.47 -10.05
C ASP A 74 -27.40 -27.32 -9.27
N LEU A 75 -26.54 -26.57 -9.95
CA LEU A 75 -25.83 -25.41 -9.39
C LEU A 75 -26.75 -24.18 -9.27
N THR A 76 -27.94 -24.21 -9.87
CA THR A 76 -28.90 -23.08 -9.89
C THR A 76 -29.78 -23.08 -8.64
N SER A 77 -30.15 -24.26 -8.13
CA SER A 77 -30.94 -24.41 -6.90
C SER A 77 -30.27 -23.75 -5.69
N GLY A 78 -28.93 -23.73 -5.67
CA GLY A 78 -28.13 -23.30 -4.53
C GLY A 78 -28.14 -24.30 -3.36
N ASP A 79 -28.72 -25.49 -3.53
CA ASP A 79 -28.76 -26.54 -2.51
C ASP A 79 -27.55 -27.49 -2.59
N PHE A 80 -26.93 -27.58 -3.77
CA PHE A 80 -25.79 -28.48 -3.98
C PHE A 80 -24.50 -27.85 -3.43
N ASP A 81 -23.87 -28.53 -2.46
CA ASP A 81 -22.57 -28.16 -1.90
C ASP A 81 -21.49 -29.09 -2.50
N CYS A 82 -20.75 -28.55 -3.47
CA CYS A 82 -19.69 -29.26 -4.18
C CYS A 82 -18.58 -29.71 -3.22
N LEU A 83 -18.23 -28.89 -2.23
CA LEU A 83 -17.20 -29.26 -1.26
C LEU A 83 -17.65 -30.40 -0.36
N LYS A 84 -18.91 -30.37 0.12
CA LYS A 84 -19.49 -31.48 0.89
C LYS A 84 -19.45 -32.79 0.10
N TYR A 85 -19.79 -32.76 -1.19
CA TYR A 85 -19.69 -33.94 -2.07
C TYR A 85 -18.26 -34.50 -2.10
N ILE A 86 -17.24 -33.65 -2.26
CA ILE A 86 -15.83 -34.08 -2.23
C ILE A 86 -15.49 -34.72 -0.87
N LEU A 87 -15.90 -34.09 0.25
CA LEU A 87 -15.62 -34.62 1.60
C LEU A 87 -16.31 -35.96 1.89
N GLU A 88 -17.39 -36.28 1.18
CA GLU A 88 -18.12 -37.55 1.30
C GLU A 88 -17.57 -38.63 0.37
N THR A 89 -16.92 -38.25 -0.73
CA THR A 89 -16.34 -39.17 -1.73
C THR A 89 -14.86 -39.44 -1.51
N GLU A 90 -14.13 -38.51 -0.90
CA GLU A 90 -12.68 -38.58 -0.69
C GLU A 90 -12.32 -38.77 0.77
N ILE A 91 -11.29 -39.59 1.03
CA ILE A 91 -10.73 -39.76 2.38
C ILE A 91 -9.68 -38.67 2.62
N LEU A 92 -10.14 -37.50 3.07
CA LEU A 92 -9.27 -36.35 3.32
C LEU A 92 -8.88 -36.18 4.80
N PRO A 93 -7.74 -35.54 5.10
CA PRO A 93 -7.39 -35.17 6.46
C PRO A 93 -8.35 -34.13 7.04
N LYS A 94 -8.57 -34.15 8.37
CA LYS A 94 -9.47 -33.21 9.06
C LYS A 94 -9.12 -31.71 8.92
N LYS A 95 -7.93 -31.36 8.40
CA LYS A 95 -7.51 -29.96 8.24
C LYS A 95 -7.24 -29.68 6.76
N LEU A 96 -8.03 -28.76 6.19
CA LEU A 96 -8.01 -28.42 4.78
C LEU A 96 -7.69 -26.94 4.59
N ASN A 97 -6.86 -26.63 3.61
CA ASN A 97 -6.68 -25.29 3.08
C ASN A 97 -7.35 -25.21 1.70
N LEU A 98 -8.35 -24.32 1.58
CA LEU A 98 -9.02 -24.03 0.32
C LEU A 98 -8.36 -22.81 -0.33
N LEU A 99 -7.63 -23.04 -1.41
CA LEU A 99 -6.99 -22.01 -2.23
C LEU A 99 -8.00 -21.43 -3.23
N MET A 100 -7.97 -20.12 -3.41
CA MET A 100 -8.82 -19.42 -4.38
C MET A 100 -8.18 -18.08 -4.80
N PHE A 101 -8.78 -17.39 -5.78
CA PHE A 101 -8.33 -16.06 -6.20
C PHE A 101 -9.49 -15.03 -6.26
N TYR A 102 -9.63 -14.26 -5.18
CA TYR A 102 -10.50 -13.08 -4.99
C TYR A 102 -12.02 -13.24 -5.09
N SER A 103 -12.58 -14.16 -5.87
CA SER A 103 -14.00 -14.13 -6.22
C SER A 103 -14.88 -14.77 -5.13
N PRO A 104 -15.70 -13.99 -4.39
CA PRO A 104 -16.65 -14.57 -3.44
C PRO A 104 -17.67 -15.49 -4.13
N LYS A 105 -17.88 -15.30 -5.42
CA LYS A 105 -18.79 -16.10 -6.25
C LYS A 105 -18.30 -17.55 -6.35
N ASP A 106 -17.00 -17.79 -6.35
CA ASP A 106 -16.43 -19.15 -6.38
C ASP A 106 -16.82 -19.90 -5.10
N LEU A 107 -16.72 -19.23 -3.94
CA LEU A 107 -17.15 -19.81 -2.66
C LEU A 107 -18.66 -19.99 -2.60
N PHE A 108 -19.43 -19.06 -3.17
CA PHE A 108 -20.88 -19.18 -3.27
C PHE A 108 -21.28 -20.42 -4.06
N LEU A 109 -20.68 -20.64 -5.24
CA LEU A 109 -20.98 -21.78 -6.09
C LEU A 109 -20.43 -23.09 -5.51
N LEU A 110 -19.26 -23.06 -4.87
CA LEU A 110 -18.68 -24.22 -4.21
C LEU A 110 -19.59 -24.74 -3.08
N HIS A 111 -20.18 -23.85 -2.29
CA HIS A 111 -21.02 -24.21 -1.15
C HIS A 111 -22.51 -24.33 -1.45
N GLY A 112 -22.98 -23.73 -2.54
CA GLY A 112 -24.38 -23.44 -2.74
C GLY A 112 -24.84 -22.24 -1.89
N SER A 113 -25.96 -21.64 -2.29
CA SER A 113 -26.51 -20.41 -1.71
C SER A 113 -26.84 -20.55 -0.22
N ASN A 114 -27.44 -21.67 0.18
CA ASN A 114 -27.90 -21.88 1.55
C ASN A 114 -26.73 -21.96 2.54
N ASN A 115 -25.69 -22.73 2.21
CA ASN A 115 -24.50 -22.85 3.05
C ASN A 115 -23.64 -21.59 3.00
N PHE A 116 -23.49 -20.96 1.84
CA PHE A 116 -22.77 -19.70 1.76
C PHE A 116 -23.44 -18.60 2.60
N ASN A 117 -24.77 -18.48 2.55
CA ASN A 117 -25.52 -17.54 3.37
C ASN A 117 -25.35 -17.81 4.88
N ARG A 118 -25.24 -19.07 5.30
CA ARG A 118 -24.93 -19.41 6.69
C ARG A 118 -23.55 -18.92 7.14
N LEU A 119 -22.57 -18.85 6.23
CA LEU A 119 -21.22 -18.35 6.52
C LEU A 119 -21.13 -16.82 6.54
N VAL A 120 -21.96 -16.15 5.75
CA VAL A 120 -21.93 -14.70 5.57
C VAL A 120 -22.97 -13.99 6.45
N LEU A 121 -24.08 -14.62 6.76
CA LEU A 121 -25.17 -14.07 7.58
C LEU A 121 -25.47 -15.02 8.76
N PRO A 122 -24.48 -15.38 9.59
CA PRO A 122 -24.64 -16.42 10.63
C PRO A 122 -25.79 -16.11 11.60
N GLU A 123 -26.07 -14.84 11.87
CA GLU A 123 -27.16 -14.38 12.72
C GLU A 123 -28.56 -14.73 12.21
N GLN A 124 -28.74 -14.96 10.91
CA GLN A 124 -30.03 -15.32 10.31
C GLN A 124 -30.35 -16.82 10.45
N PHE A 125 -29.38 -17.64 10.85
CA PHE A 125 -29.49 -19.11 10.88
C PHE A 125 -29.17 -19.72 12.25
N LEU A 126 -29.39 -18.96 13.34
CA LEU A 126 -29.06 -19.42 14.70
C LEU A 126 -29.85 -20.65 15.15
N ASP A 127 -31.10 -20.81 14.68
CA ASP A 127 -31.98 -21.91 15.08
C ASP A 127 -31.59 -23.27 14.45
N ASP A 128 -30.81 -23.26 13.36
CA ASP A 128 -30.41 -24.45 12.60
C ASP A 128 -29.11 -25.11 13.10
N GLN A 129 -28.38 -24.54 14.06
CA GLN A 129 -26.98 -24.94 14.36
C GLN A 129 -26.79 -26.20 15.23
N LYS A 130 -27.75 -27.12 15.32
CA LYS A 130 -27.65 -28.29 16.22
C LYS A 130 -27.19 -29.57 15.52
N GLY A 131 -25.87 -29.78 15.42
CA GLY A 131 -25.26 -31.08 15.05
C GLY A 131 -23.81 -30.99 14.52
N ASP A 132 -23.11 -32.13 14.43
CA ASP A 132 -21.73 -32.21 13.88
C ASP A 132 -21.68 -32.08 12.34
N GLU A 133 -22.85 -32.06 11.68
CA GLU A 133 -22.98 -31.87 10.22
C GLU A 133 -23.01 -30.40 9.77
N TYR A 134 -23.10 -29.45 10.70
CA TYR A 134 -23.39 -28.06 10.37
C TYR A 134 -22.14 -27.22 10.11
N LEU A 135 -22.33 -26.26 9.21
CA LEU A 135 -21.35 -25.27 8.81
C LEU A 135 -21.23 -24.20 9.89
N ILE A 136 -20.10 -24.17 10.61
CA ILE A 136 -19.86 -23.23 11.72
C ILE A 136 -18.61 -22.42 11.42
N GLY A 137 -18.76 -21.11 11.23
CA GLY A 137 -17.68 -20.16 11.04
C GLY A 137 -18.19 -18.84 10.46
N GLU A 138 -17.26 -17.96 10.10
CA GLU A 138 -17.56 -16.67 9.49
C GLU A 138 -16.64 -16.45 8.30
N ILE A 139 -17.21 -16.05 7.16
CA ILE A 139 -16.44 -15.49 6.03
C ILE A 139 -16.40 -13.97 6.20
N SER A 140 -15.20 -13.40 6.09
CA SER A 140 -15.00 -11.95 6.01
C SER A 140 -14.20 -11.59 4.77
N GLN A 141 -14.51 -10.44 4.19
CA GLN A 141 -13.75 -9.86 3.07
C GLN A 141 -13.27 -8.46 3.45
N LYS A 142 -11.95 -8.29 3.47
CA LYS A 142 -11.32 -6.95 3.49
C LYS A 142 -10.61 -6.73 2.16
N ARG A 143 -9.29 -6.90 2.12
CA ARG A 143 -8.51 -6.94 0.87
C ARG A 143 -8.48 -8.33 0.21
N ASN A 144 -8.63 -9.36 1.03
CA ASN A 144 -8.67 -10.75 0.64
C ASN A 144 -9.80 -11.42 1.43
N ILE A 145 -10.30 -12.54 0.92
CA ILE A 145 -11.30 -13.36 1.61
C ILE A 145 -10.60 -14.20 2.68
N LYS A 146 -11.18 -14.20 3.88
CA LYS A 146 -10.71 -14.98 5.02
C LYS A 146 -11.88 -15.72 5.63
N ALA A 147 -11.69 -17.02 5.82
CA ALA A 147 -12.67 -17.85 6.51
C ALA A 147 -11.96 -19.00 7.22
N ILE A 148 -12.49 -19.37 8.38
CA ILE A 148 -12.20 -20.63 9.05
C ILE A 148 -13.55 -21.18 9.49
N TYR A 149 -13.90 -22.35 9.00
CA TYR A 149 -15.18 -22.99 9.33
C TYR A 149 -15.05 -24.50 9.40
N LYS A 150 -16.05 -25.15 9.99
CA LYS A 150 -16.16 -26.61 10.01
C LYS A 150 -17.21 -27.08 9.01
N LEU A 151 -16.93 -28.18 8.31
CA LEU A 151 -17.88 -28.88 7.42
C LEU A 151 -17.62 -30.38 7.51
N LYS A 152 -18.64 -31.18 7.84
CA LYS A 152 -18.52 -32.65 7.93
C LYS A 152 -17.30 -33.12 8.74
N GLY A 153 -17.09 -32.54 9.93
CA GLY A 153 -15.95 -32.85 10.80
C GLY A 153 -14.57 -32.35 10.33
N HIS A 154 -14.48 -31.70 9.17
CA HIS A 154 -13.26 -31.07 8.64
C HIS A 154 -13.21 -29.60 9.05
N THR A 155 -12.00 -29.10 9.34
CA THR A 155 -11.72 -27.68 9.53
C THR A 155 -11.14 -27.13 8.23
N ILE A 156 -11.86 -26.23 7.58
CA ILE A 156 -11.48 -25.60 6.32
C ILE A 156 -11.00 -24.20 6.59
N LYS A 157 -9.86 -23.84 6.01
CA LYS A 157 -9.27 -22.52 6.05
C LYS A 157 -9.14 -21.97 4.64
N VAL A 158 -9.84 -20.88 4.35
CA VAL A 158 -9.75 -20.21 3.06
C VAL A 158 -8.45 -19.41 2.95
N LYS A 159 -7.76 -19.59 1.83
CA LYS A 159 -6.46 -19.02 1.48
C LYS A 159 -6.59 -18.29 0.14
N ASP A 160 -7.09 -17.07 0.20
CA ASP A 160 -7.21 -16.21 -0.98
C ASP A 160 -5.83 -15.64 -1.40
N LEU A 161 -5.34 -16.08 -2.57
CA LEU A 161 -4.04 -15.71 -3.11
C LEU A 161 -4.01 -14.28 -3.65
N LYS A 162 -5.17 -13.64 -3.86
CA LYS A 162 -5.24 -12.24 -4.30
C LYS A 162 -4.52 -11.31 -3.34
N GLY A 163 -4.47 -11.62 -2.04
CA GLY A 163 -3.76 -10.78 -1.08
C GLY A 163 -2.25 -10.65 -1.35
N TRP A 164 -1.66 -11.49 -2.20
CA TRP A 164 -0.27 -11.40 -2.64
C TRP A 164 -0.02 -10.51 -3.86
N THR A 165 -1.07 -10.06 -4.56
CA THR A 165 -0.93 -9.21 -5.75
C THR A 165 -2.05 -8.17 -5.86
N THR A 166 -1.74 -6.99 -6.40
CA THR A 166 -2.79 -6.06 -6.85
C THR A 166 -3.29 -6.40 -8.25
N GLY A 167 -2.53 -7.19 -9.02
CA GLY A 167 -2.84 -7.59 -10.40
C GLY A 167 -3.75 -8.81 -10.55
N SER A 168 -3.86 -9.35 -11.76
CA SER A 168 -4.64 -10.56 -12.06
C SER A 168 -3.95 -11.85 -11.60
N LEU A 169 -4.66 -12.98 -11.65
CA LEU A 169 -4.07 -14.31 -11.42
C LEU A 169 -2.89 -14.56 -12.35
N LYS A 170 -3.01 -14.16 -13.63
CA LYS A 170 -1.91 -14.22 -14.61
C LYS A 170 -0.67 -13.47 -14.15
N ALA A 171 -0.83 -12.25 -13.63
CA ALA A 171 0.30 -11.48 -13.13
C ALA A 171 0.96 -12.16 -11.92
N LEU A 172 0.18 -12.77 -11.03
CA LEU A 172 0.72 -13.55 -9.91
C LEU A 172 1.47 -14.79 -10.40
N ALA A 173 0.87 -15.56 -11.32
CA ALA A 173 1.48 -16.75 -11.92
C ALA A 173 2.82 -16.42 -12.59
N SER A 174 2.86 -15.37 -13.42
CA SER A 174 4.09 -14.91 -14.06
C SER A 174 5.16 -14.49 -13.06
N SER A 175 4.79 -13.88 -11.93
CA SER A 175 5.75 -13.50 -10.88
C SER A 175 6.44 -14.70 -10.21
N VAL A 176 5.84 -15.88 -10.32
CA VAL A 176 6.40 -17.16 -9.83
C VAL A 176 6.85 -18.09 -10.97
N ALA A 177 6.99 -17.53 -12.18
CA ALA A 177 7.29 -18.28 -13.40
C ALA A 177 6.42 -19.53 -13.57
N ILE A 178 5.10 -19.31 -13.50
CA ILE A 178 4.08 -20.27 -13.89
C ILE A 178 3.34 -19.69 -15.09
N GLU A 179 3.33 -20.46 -16.17
CA GLU A 179 2.63 -20.14 -17.39
C GLU A 179 1.19 -20.64 -17.28
N LEU A 180 0.21 -19.74 -17.48
CA LEU A 180 -1.20 -20.13 -17.60
C LEU A 180 -1.47 -20.41 -19.08
N ALA A 181 -1.05 -21.58 -19.55
CA ALA A 181 -1.05 -21.95 -20.97
C ALA A 181 -2.44 -21.84 -21.60
N ASP A 182 -3.49 -22.18 -20.84
CA ASP A 182 -4.85 -22.29 -21.36
C ASP A 182 -5.65 -20.99 -21.29
N LYS A 183 -5.13 -19.95 -20.61
CA LYS A 183 -5.90 -18.73 -20.30
C LYS A 183 -6.43 -17.97 -21.53
N GLY A 184 -5.82 -18.17 -22.70
CA GLY A 184 -6.25 -17.55 -23.95
C GLY A 184 -7.24 -18.38 -24.77
N LYS A 185 -7.44 -19.67 -24.45
CA LYS A 185 -8.27 -20.58 -25.25
C LYS A 185 -9.73 -20.13 -25.31
N MET A 186 -10.24 -19.53 -24.23
CA MET A 186 -11.64 -19.09 -24.12
C MET A 186 -11.86 -17.59 -24.37
N ASP A 187 -10.86 -16.86 -24.89
CA ASP A 187 -10.96 -15.41 -25.07
C ASP A 187 -12.14 -14.99 -25.98
N ALA A 188 -12.43 -15.79 -27.02
CA ALA A 188 -13.56 -15.57 -27.93
C ALA A 188 -14.94 -15.79 -27.28
N TYR A 189 -14.98 -16.51 -26.15
CA TYR A 189 -16.20 -16.94 -25.48
C TYR A 189 -16.43 -16.27 -24.11
N LYS A 190 -15.59 -15.30 -23.69
CA LYS A 190 -15.71 -14.66 -22.36
C LYS A 190 -17.07 -14.03 -22.06
N THR A 191 -17.79 -13.60 -23.08
CA THR A 191 -19.14 -13.03 -22.96
C THR A 191 -20.25 -14.08 -23.07
N ASN A 192 -19.91 -15.31 -23.48
CA ASN A 192 -20.82 -16.42 -23.63
C ASN A 192 -20.11 -17.77 -23.42
N MET A 193 -19.69 -18.03 -22.17
CA MET A 193 -18.90 -19.21 -21.82
C MET A 193 -19.67 -20.52 -22.07
N VAL A 194 -21.01 -20.48 -22.04
CA VAL A 194 -21.87 -21.62 -22.41
C VAL A 194 -21.66 -22.01 -23.87
N ALA A 195 -21.59 -21.03 -24.79
CA ALA A 195 -21.27 -21.32 -26.19
C ALA A 195 -19.87 -21.90 -26.34
N GLY A 196 -18.92 -21.47 -25.50
CA GLY A 196 -17.59 -22.05 -25.44
C GLY A 196 -17.61 -23.53 -25.06
N LEU A 197 -18.32 -23.87 -23.97
CA LEU A 197 -18.51 -25.26 -23.54
C LEU A 197 -19.14 -26.16 -24.62
N ILE A 198 -20.09 -25.63 -25.39
CA ILE A 198 -20.78 -26.39 -26.44
C ILE A 198 -19.91 -26.58 -27.68
N ASN A 199 -19.26 -25.51 -28.13
CA ASN A 199 -18.52 -25.52 -29.40
C ASN A 199 -17.11 -26.09 -29.25
N GLU A 200 -16.47 -25.90 -28.09
CA GLU A 200 -15.11 -26.32 -27.79
C GLU A 200 -15.00 -26.90 -26.36
N PRO A 201 -15.66 -28.04 -26.08
CA PRO A 201 -15.69 -28.62 -24.74
C PRO A 201 -14.29 -28.93 -24.19
N GLU A 202 -13.36 -29.37 -25.05
CA GLU A 202 -11.96 -29.62 -24.67
C GLU A 202 -11.26 -28.35 -24.20
N SER A 203 -11.27 -27.29 -25.03
CA SER A 203 -10.73 -25.97 -24.69
C SER A 203 -11.33 -25.42 -23.39
N PHE A 204 -12.64 -25.58 -23.18
CA PHE A 204 -13.32 -25.12 -21.97
C PHE A 204 -12.84 -25.88 -20.72
N ILE A 205 -12.77 -27.22 -20.79
CA ILE A 205 -12.36 -28.05 -19.66
C ILE A 205 -10.89 -27.76 -19.30
N GLU A 206 -10.01 -27.68 -20.29
CA GLU A 206 -8.60 -27.33 -20.06
C GLU A 206 -8.44 -25.92 -19.48
N TYR A 207 -9.16 -24.94 -20.03
CA TYR A 207 -9.17 -23.57 -19.50
C TYR A 207 -9.63 -23.50 -18.04
N SER A 208 -10.76 -24.14 -17.75
CA SER A 208 -11.41 -24.01 -16.44
C SER A 208 -10.66 -24.78 -15.34
N ILE A 209 -10.16 -25.99 -15.62
CA ILE A 209 -9.36 -26.75 -14.65
C ILE A 209 -7.96 -26.15 -14.51
N GLY A 210 -7.39 -25.62 -15.60
CA GLY A 210 -6.05 -25.07 -15.64
C GLY A 210 -5.79 -23.97 -14.60
N ASP A 211 -6.76 -23.08 -14.36
CA ASP A 211 -6.63 -22.03 -13.33
C ASP A 211 -6.54 -22.66 -11.91
N THR A 212 -7.34 -23.70 -11.59
CA THR A 212 -7.26 -24.39 -10.29
C THR A 212 -5.97 -25.19 -10.08
N ASP A 213 -5.49 -25.90 -11.10
CA ASP A 213 -4.21 -26.63 -11.06
C ASP A 213 -3.04 -25.66 -10.82
N CYS A 214 -3.11 -24.49 -11.45
CA CYS A 214 -2.11 -23.45 -11.29
C CYS A 214 -2.13 -22.82 -9.90
N LEU A 215 -3.27 -22.66 -9.23
CA LEU A 215 -3.33 -22.09 -7.88
C LEU A 215 -2.48 -22.86 -6.87
N LEU A 216 -2.50 -24.20 -6.91
CA LEU A 216 -1.68 -25.03 -6.03
C LEU A 216 -0.19 -24.82 -6.32
N SER A 217 0.19 -24.85 -7.59
CA SER A 217 1.56 -24.63 -8.05
C SER A 217 2.06 -23.22 -7.68
N ILE A 218 1.22 -22.20 -7.85
CA ILE A 218 1.50 -20.81 -7.48
C ILE A 218 1.74 -20.70 -5.98
N TYR A 219 0.87 -21.31 -5.17
CA TYR A 219 1.01 -21.29 -3.71
C TYR A 219 2.34 -21.89 -3.26
N GLN A 220 2.70 -23.06 -3.81
CA GLN A 220 3.93 -23.76 -3.48
C GLN A 220 5.17 -22.97 -3.93
N LYS A 221 5.23 -22.54 -5.21
CA LYS A 221 6.38 -21.77 -5.73
C LYS A 221 6.52 -20.43 -5.02
N PHE A 222 5.42 -19.70 -4.79
CA PHE A 222 5.46 -18.44 -4.06
C PHE A 222 6.02 -18.65 -2.65
N SER A 223 5.51 -19.64 -1.91
CA SER A 223 6.00 -19.95 -0.56
C SER A 223 7.49 -20.33 -0.55
N ALA A 224 7.93 -21.14 -1.52
CA ALA A 224 9.34 -21.53 -1.66
C ALA A 224 10.24 -20.31 -1.94
N ASN A 225 9.81 -19.39 -2.81
CA ASN A 225 10.54 -18.15 -3.09
C ASN A 225 10.65 -17.26 -1.86
N ILE A 226 9.59 -17.15 -1.06
CA ILE A 226 9.64 -16.38 0.18
C ILE A 226 10.55 -17.05 1.20
N GLN A 227 10.47 -18.37 1.36
CA GLN A 227 11.36 -19.12 2.26
C GLN A 227 12.83 -18.94 1.85
N SER A 228 13.12 -19.04 0.55
CA SER A 228 14.45 -18.78 -0.02
C SER A 228 14.93 -17.35 0.26
N LEU A 229 14.07 -16.34 0.04
CA LEU A 229 14.39 -14.95 0.37
C LEU A 229 14.68 -14.80 1.87
N GLN A 230 13.88 -15.42 2.74
CA GLN A 230 14.05 -15.37 4.19
C GLN A 230 15.36 -16.02 4.65
N SER A 231 15.68 -17.22 4.16
CA SER A 231 16.89 -17.92 4.58
C SER A 231 18.15 -17.36 3.94
N GLN A 232 18.13 -17.01 2.66
CA GLN A 232 19.33 -16.58 1.92
C GLN A 232 19.58 -15.07 2.06
N ALA A 233 18.55 -14.25 1.83
CA ALA A 233 18.72 -12.80 1.83
C ALA A 233 18.63 -12.22 3.24
N LEU A 234 17.69 -12.69 4.05
CA LEU A 234 17.52 -12.22 5.44
C LEU A 234 18.29 -13.06 6.48
N GLU A 235 18.95 -14.14 6.06
CA GLU A 235 19.74 -15.02 6.94
C GLU A 235 18.93 -15.56 8.11
N LEU A 236 17.63 -15.80 7.90
CA LEU A 236 16.75 -16.38 8.91
C LEU A 236 17.02 -17.89 9.02
N PRO A 237 17.09 -18.46 10.23
CA PRO A 237 17.12 -19.91 10.40
C PRO A 237 15.92 -20.55 9.72
N GLU A 238 16.11 -21.68 9.03
CA GLU A 238 15.03 -22.35 8.28
C GLU A 238 13.82 -22.68 9.17
N SER A 239 14.06 -23.05 10.43
CA SER A 239 13.02 -23.33 11.43
C SER A 239 12.13 -22.13 11.74
N THR A 240 12.59 -20.92 11.43
CA THR A 240 11.86 -19.66 11.64
C THR A 240 11.25 -19.15 10.34
N CYS A 241 11.59 -19.70 9.18
CA CYS A 241 11.03 -19.27 7.90
C CYS A 241 9.53 -19.60 7.81
N PHE A 242 8.83 -19.00 6.85
CA PHE A 242 7.45 -19.38 6.59
C PHE A 242 7.37 -20.77 5.95
N THR A 243 6.29 -21.47 6.27
CA THR A 243 5.90 -22.74 5.66
C THR A 243 4.57 -22.55 4.92
N LEU A 244 4.19 -23.55 4.13
CA LEU A 244 2.89 -23.59 3.46
C LEU A 244 1.71 -23.43 4.45
N GLN A 245 1.88 -23.77 5.72
CA GLN A 245 0.80 -23.68 6.71
C GLN A 245 0.66 -22.26 7.27
N ASN A 246 1.79 -21.58 7.51
CA ASN A 246 1.83 -20.34 8.29
C ASN A 246 2.15 -19.08 7.48
N ILE A 247 2.37 -19.18 6.17
CA ILE A 247 2.63 -18.02 5.31
C ILE A 247 1.47 -16.99 5.39
N PRO A 248 1.77 -15.70 5.64
CA PRO A 248 0.75 -14.64 5.63
C PRO A 248 0.13 -14.43 4.25
N MET A 249 -1.20 -14.25 4.20
CA MET A 249 -1.96 -14.10 2.95
C MET A 249 -2.06 -12.65 2.44
N THR A 250 -1.28 -11.72 2.98
CA THR A 250 -1.19 -10.35 2.44
C THR A 250 0.27 -9.93 2.32
N THR A 251 0.60 -9.20 1.26
CA THR A 251 1.98 -8.69 1.03
C THR A 251 2.50 -7.88 2.22
N GLY A 252 1.68 -6.99 2.78
CA GLY A 252 2.03 -6.19 3.96
C GLY A 252 2.36 -7.06 5.17
N SER A 253 1.51 -8.04 5.52
CA SER A 253 1.76 -8.94 6.65
C SER A 253 2.94 -9.87 6.39
N LEU A 254 3.17 -10.27 5.15
CA LEU A 254 4.31 -11.09 4.73
C LEU A 254 5.64 -10.36 5.03
N VAL A 255 5.75 -9.12 4.57
CA VAL A 255 6.95 -8.29 4.76
C VAL A 255 7.10 -7.88 6.23
N ALA A 256 6.02 -7.47 6.89
CA ALA A 256 6.05 -7.11 8.31
C ALA A 256 6.51 -8.26 9.21
N ASN A 257 5.98 -9.46 8.99
CA ASN A 257 6.36 -10.63 9.79
C ASN A 257 7.78 -11.12 9.45
N SER A 258 8.24 -10.99 8.20
CA SER A 258 9.63 -11.31 7.85
C SER A 258 10.60 -10.34 8.51
N PHE A 259 10.31 -9.04 8.47
CA PHE A 259 11.13 -8.04 9.12
C PHE A 259 11.11 -8.22 10.65
N ARG A 260 9.97 -8.55 11.25
CA ARG A 260 9.90 -8.92 12.68
C ARG A 260 10.80 -10.12 13.00
N LYS A 261 10.72 -11.19 12.21
CA LYS A 261 11.56 -12.38 12.39
C LYS A 261 13.04 -12.02 12.30
N TYR A 262 13.42 -11.13 11.38
CA TYR A 262 14.79 -10.60 11.27
C TYR A 262 15.21 -9.85 12.54
N LEU A 263 14.35 -8.97 13.08
CA LEU A 263 14.62 -8.27 14.33
C LEU A 263 14.80 -9.25 15.51
N GLU A 264 14.05 -10.35 15.52
CA GLU A 264 14.07 -11.34 16.60
C GLU A 264 15.23 -12.35 16.48
N HIS A 265 15.77 -12.60 15.28
CA HIS A 265 16.70 -13.70 15.06
C HIS A 265 18.05 -13.31 14.46
N SER A 266 18.18 -12.17 13.79
CA SER A 266 19.36 -11.82 12.99
C SER A 266 20.22 -10.69 13.56
N ILE A 267 19.72 -9.92 14.55
CA ILE A 267 20.48 -8.79 15.11
C ILE A 267 21.41 -9.18 16.27
N GLY A 268 21.33 -10.42 16.76
CA GLY A 268 22.07 -10.93 17.91
C GLY A 268 21.57 -12.32 18.31
N ASN A 269 21.83 -12.75 19.55
CA ASN A 269 21.29 -14.01 20.06
C ASN A 269 19.74 -13.92 20.18
N PRO A 270 18.96 -14.83 19.56
CA PRO A 270 17.50 -14.72 19.52
C PRO A 270 16.81 -14.75 20.90
N ASP A 271 17.31 -15.58 21.82
CA ASP A 271 16.75 -15.69 23.17
C ASP A 271 17.03 -14.42 23.98
N VAL A 272 18.22 -13.83 23.80
CA VAL A 272 18.56 -12.54 24.39
C VAL A 272 17.66 -11.43 23.83
N ALA A 273 17.48 -11.37 22.50
CA ALA A 273 16.62 -10.38 21.84
C ALA A 273 15.17 -10.47 22.31
N ALA A 274 14.62 -11.68 22.39
CA ALA A 274 13.28 -11.93 22.89
C ALA A 274 13.08 -11.38 24.31
N VAL A 275 14.12 -11.44 25.15
CA VAL A 275 14.10 -10.91 26.52
C VAL A 275 14.16 -9.39 26.55
N VAL A 276 15.14 -8.77 25.90
CA VAL A 276 15.29 -7.30 25.95
C VAL A 276 14.14 -6.56 25.30
N PHE A 277 13.59 -7.10 24.22
CA PHE A 277 12.42 -6.51 23.57
C PHE A 277 11.20 -6.47 24.49
N ARG A 278 11.00 -7.53 25.28
CA ARG A 278 9.94 -7.60 26.29
C ARG A 278 10.26 -6.76 27.52
N LYS A 279 11.53 -6.66 27.94
CA LYS A 279 11.93 -5.78 29.07
C LYS A 279 11.53 -4.33 28.81
N LEU A 280 11.75 -3.81 27.61
CA LEU A 280 11.28 -2.47 27.23
C LEU A 280 9.82 -2.41 26.81
N GLY A 281 9.17 -3.55 26.58
CA GLY A 281 7.75 -3.65 26.25
C GLY A 281 6.82 -3.40 27.44
N GLU A 282 5.52 -3.31 27.13
CA GLU A 282 4.43 -3.15 28.11
C GLU A 282 3.53 -4.38 28.07
N LEU A 283 3.21 -4.93 29.24
CA LEU A 283 2.30 -6.06 29.37
C LEU A 283 0.90 -5.67 28.89
N ASN A 284 0.22 -6.59 28.21
CA ASN A 284 -1.14 -6.38 27.75
C ASN A 284 -2.10 -6.21 28.93
N LEU A 285 -2.70 -5.02 29.04
CA LEU A 285 -3.65 -4.71 30.13
C LEU A 285 -5.04 -5.31 29.92
N SER A 286 -5.35 -5.82 28.72
CA SER A 286 -6.63 -6.50 28.42
C SER A 286 -6.69 -7.92 28.97
N GLN A 287 -5.60 -8.43 29.56
CA GLN A 287 -5.57 -9.74 30.17
C GLN A 287 -6.48 -9.81 31.41
N ASP A 288 -6.95 -11.03 31.72
CA ASP A 288 -7.59 -11.31 32.99
C ASP A 288 -6.70 -10.84 34.15
N THR A 289 -7.29 -10.20 35.17
CA THR A 289 -6.54 -9.58 36.27
C THR A 289 -5.62 -10.56 36.99
N SER A 290 -6.00 -11.85 37.10
CA SER A 290 -5.15 -12.88 37.70
C SER A 290 -3.95 -13.24 36.82
N GLN A 291 -4.16 -13.32 35.50
CA GLN A 291 -3.11 -13.58 34.53
C GLN A 291 -2.11 -12.43 34.48
N LEU A 292 -2.61 -11.19 34.47
CA LEU A 292 -1.78 -9.99 34.50
C LEU A 292 -0.90 -9.93 35.76
N LYS A 293 -1.48 -10.18 36.95
CA LYS A 293 -0.71 -10.24 38.21
C LYS A 293 0.37 -11.31 38.18
N LYS A 294 0.05 -12.49 37.63
CA LYS A 294 1.01 -13.59 37.45
C LYS A 294 2.13 -13.20 36.47
N ALA A 295 1.80 -12.56 35.36
CA ALA A 295 2.76 -12.06 34.39
C ALA A 295 3.68 -10.99 35.00
N GLN A 296 3.13 -10.07 35.78
CA GLN A 296 3.88 -9.06 36.54
C GLN A 296 4.85 -9.71 37.53
N ALA A 297 4.39 -10.66 38.35
CA ALA A 297 5.24 -11.36 39.31
C ALA A 297 6.37 -12.17 38.64
N ASN A 298 6.06 -12.89 37.54
CA ASN A 298 7.07 -13.60 36.77
C ASN A 298 8.10 -12.62 36.18
N ARG A 299 7.64 -11.47 35.68
CA ARG A 299 8.49 -10.43 35.10
C ARG A 299 9.42 -9.82 36.13
N GLU A 300 8.90 -9.40 37.28
CA GLU A 300 9.72 -8.83 38.36
C GLU A 300 10.77 -9.84 38.85
N THR A 301 10.35 -11.08 39.10
CA THR A 301 11.26 -12.17 39.52
C THR A 301 12.34 -12.42 38.48
N PHE A 302 11.95 -12.60 37.21
CA PHE A 302 12.88 -12.87 36.12
C PHE A 302 13.90 -11.73 35.92
N LEU A 303 13.43 -10.49 35.90
CA LEU A 303 14.30 -9.32 35.69
C LEU A 303 15.22 -9.05 36.89
N GLY A 304 14.82 -9.45 38.10
CA GLY A 304 15.72 -9.46 39.27
C GLY A 304 16.91 -10.41 39.10
N MET A 305 16.71 -11.53 38.41
CA MET A 305 17.77 -12.50 38.09
C MET A 305 18.60 -12.07 36.86
N ALA A 306 17.94 -11.55 35.83
CA ALA A 306 18.53 -11.14 34.55
C ALA A 306 18.88 -9.64 34.52
N ASN A 307 19.68 -9.17 35.50
CA ASN A 307 20.05 -7.76 35.65
C ASN A 307 21.32 -7.33 34.88
N SER A 308 21.95 -8.24 34.15
CA SER A 308 23.09 -7.99 33.26
C SER A 308 23.07 -8.96 32.09
N LEU A 309 23.82 -8.66 31.02
CA LEU A 309 23.93 -9.61 29.90
C LEU A 309 24.57 -10.94 30.32
N GLU A 310 25.56 -10.90 31.21
CA GLU A 310 26.23 -12.10 31.73
C GLU A 310 25.27 -12.99 32.52
N SER A 311 24.48 -12.40 33.43
CA SER A 311 23.49 -13.16 34.20
C SER A 311 22.38 -13.72 33.31
N LEU A 312 21.96 -12.97 32.28
CA LEU A 312 21.00 -13.47 31.29
C LEU A 312 21.57 -14.65 30.50
N LYS A 313 22.79 -14.54 29.97
CA LYS A 313 23.47 -15.64 29.26
C LYS A 313 23.59 -16.87 30.17
N TYR A 314 23.94 -16.69 31.44
CA TYR A 314 23.96 -17.77 32.43
C TYR A 314 22.58 -18.43 32.60
N ILE A 315 21.52 -17.63 32.78
CA ILE A 315 20.14 -18.13 32.92
C ILE A 315 19.73 -18.94 31.69
N LEU A 316 19.97 -18.42 30.48
CA LEU A 316 19.59 -19.09 29.23
C LEU A 316 20.33 -20.42 29.06
N ASN A 317 21.62 -20.47 29.39
CA ASN A 317 22.42 -21.69 29.28
C ASN A 317 22.02 -22.76 30.31
N ASN A 318 21.62 -22.36 31.53
CA ASN A 318 21.32 -23.28 32.64
C ASN A 318 19.81 -23.53 32.85
N CYS A 319 18.92 -22.88 32.08
CA CYS A 319 17.47 -22.99 32.30
C CYS A 319 16.93 -24.41 32.08
N LYS A 320 17.65 -25.27 31.35
CA LYS A 320 17.28 -26.68 31.13
C LYS A 320 17.49 -27.54 32.38
N ASP A 321 18.45 -27.16 33.22
CA ASP A 321 18.84 -27.93 34.40
C ASP A 321 18.15 -27.44 35.69
N SER A 322 17.52 -26.25 35.64
CA SER A 322 16.72 -25.71 36.73
C SER A 322 15.24 -25.56 36.33
N PRO A 323 14.35 -26.46 36.80
CA PRO A 323 12.91 -26.39 36.52
C PRO A 323 12.27 -25.08 36.94
N GLU A 324 12.74 -24.48 38.04
CA GLU A 324 12.26 -23.21 38.55
C GLU A 324 12.58 -22.04 37.61
N ILE A 325 13.85 -21.94 37.17
CA ILE A 325 14.29 -20.94 36.20
C ILE A 325 13.53 -21.11 34.88
N SER A 326 13.39 -22.36 34.41
CA SER A 326 12.62 -22.66 33.20
C SER A 326 11.18 -22.18 33.29
N LYS A 327 10.52 -22.40 34.45
CA LYS A 327 9.14 -22.00 34.70
C LYS A 327 8.99 -20.48 34.70
N ILE A 328 9.90 -19.76 35.34
CA ILE A 328 9.91 -18.28 35.40
C ILE A 328 10.16 -17.69 34.01
N LEU A 329 11.20 -18.15 33.30
CA LEU A 329 11.52 -17.69 31.94
C LEU A 329 10.37 -17.93 30.98
N LYS A 330 9.77 -19.13 30.97
CA LYS A 330 8.58 -19.42 30.17
C LYS A 330 7.41 -18.52 30.54
N GLY A 331 7.19 -18.29 31.84
CA GLY A 331 6.18 -17.37 32.34
C GLY A 331 6.37 -15.94 31.86
N PHE A 332 7.62 -15.48 31.75
CA PHE A 332 7.96 -14.16 31.22
C PHE A 332 7.82 -14.07 29.69
N LEU A 333 8.30 -15.08 28.94
CA LEU A 333 8.26 -15.09 27.47
C LEU A 333 6.85 -15.30 26.91
N ASN A 334 6.01 -16.09 27.60
CA ASN A 334 4.64 -16.40 27.22
C ASN A 334 3.62 -15.34 27.69
N ALA A 335 4.04 -14.35 28.49
CA ALA A 335 3.18 -13.23 28.82
C ALA A 335 2.86 -12.44 27.54
N GLU A 336 1.64 -11.89 27.45
CA GLU A 336 1.25 -11.07 26.32
C GLU A 336 1.71 -9.63 26.54
N TYR A 337 2.23 -9.04 25.48
CA TYR A 337 2.76 -7.68 25.47
C TYR A 337 1.98 -6.87 24.44
N ASP A 338 1.46 -5.71 24.87
CA ASP A 338 0.87 -4.72 23.97
C ASP A 338 1.94 -4.07 23.09
N THR A 339 3.15 -3.93 23.63
CA THR A 339 4.27 -3.28 22.97
C THR A 339 5.57 -4.01 23.24
N LEU A 340 6.51 -3.92 22.30
CA LEU A 340 7.87 -4.41 22.40
C LEU A 340 8.83 -3.25 22.06
N ALA A 341 10.12 -3.40 22.37
CA ALA A 341 11.13 -2.36 22.15
C ALA A 341 11.08 -1.72 20.75
N TYR A 342 10.87 -2.53 19.71
CA TYR A 342 10.80 -2.05 18.32
C TYR A 342 9.45 -1.43 17.92
N SER A 343 8.41 -1.52 18.75
CA SER A 343 7.05 -1.02 18.46
C SER A 343 6.67 0.24 19.24
N LEU A 344 7.55 0.76 20.11
CA LEU A 344 7.28 1.91 20.97
C LEU A 344 7.01 3.21 20.20
N ALA A 345 7.49 3.31 18.96
CA ALA A 345 7.23 4.42 18.04
C ALA A 345 6.24 4.06 16.92
N SER A 346 5.52 2.94 17.04
CA SER A 346 4.52 2.52 16.05
C SER A 346 3.28 3.41 16.11
N PRO A 347 2.55 3.59 14.99
CA PRO A 347 1.30 4.34 15.01
C PRO A 347 0.28 3.80 16.02
N GLN A 348 0.26 2.48 16.25
CA GLN A 348 -0.65 1.83 17.22
C GLN A 348 -0.41 2.30 18.64
N VAL A 349 0.85 2.44 19.03
CA VAL A 349 1.22 2.91 20.37
C VAL A 349 0.94 4.40 20.50
N LEU A 350 1.41 5.18 19.54
CA LEU A 350 1.29 6.64 19.56
C LEU A 350 -0.17 7.10 19.47
N GLY A 351 -0.99 6.45 18.64
CA GLY A 351 -2.39 6.82 18.39
C GLY A 351 -3.38 6.38 19.48
N LYS A 352 -2.96 5.53 20.43
CA LYS A 352 -3.79 5.12 21.57
C LYS A 352 -3.89 6.20 22.64
N ASP A 353 -2.87 7.05 22.80
CA ASP A 353 -2.90 8.13 23.79
C ASP A 353 -3.66 9.36 23.27
N THR A 354 -4.92 9.48 23.71
CA THR A 354 -5.79 10.63 23.42
C THR A 354 -5.84 11.67 24.53
N LYS A 355 -5.17 11.43 25.66
CA LYS A 355 -5.15 12.38 26.79
C LYS A 355 -4.20 13.55 26.53
N THR A 356 -3.21 13.32 25.66
CA THR A 356 -2.24 14.31 25.24
C THR A 356 -2.24 14.43 23.71
N THR A 357 -1.40 15.33 23.18
CA THR A 357 -1.16 15.46 21.75
C THR A 357 -0.33 14.31 21.15
N THR A 358 0.11 13.31 21.92
CA THR A 358 0.92 12.17 21.42
C THR A 358 0.31 11.51 20.19
N ALA A 359 -1.03 11.36 20.12
CA ALA A 359 -1.72 10.79 18.96
C ALA A 359 -1.32 11.42 17.61
N TYR A 360 -0.99 12.71 17.57
CA TYR A 360 -0.59 13.40 16.34
C TYR A 360 0.77 12.96 15.79
N LEU A 361 1.55 12.17 16.53
CA LEU A 361 2.77 11.51 16.03
C LEU A 361 2.48 10.21 15.27
N ALA A 362 1.28 9.63 15.42
CA ALA A 362 0.93 8.39 14.74
C ALA A 362 0.83 8.52 13.19
N PRO A 363 0.23 9.60 12.62
CA PRO A 363 0.14 9.78 11.18
C PRO A 363 1.50 9.83 10.48
N VAL A 364 1.63 9.02 9.43
CA VAL A 364 2.69 9.16 8.44
C VAL A 364 2.13 9.91 7.24
N HIS A 365 2.76 11.03 6.88
CA HIS A 365 2.35 11.79 5.71
C HIS A 365 2.81 11.05 4.45
N GLY A 366 1.93 10.84 3.47
CA GLY A 366 2.29 10.17 2.22
C GLY A 366 3.22 10.99 1.31
N GLY A 367 3.44 10.54 0.08
CA GLY A 367 4.16 11.35 -0.93
C GLY A 367 3.43 12.64 -1.34
N ARG A 368 4.06 13.45 -2.18
CA ARG A 368 3.53 14.74 -2.63
C ARG A 368 2.54 14.51 -3.77
N ALA A 369 1.30 14.98 -3.66
CA ALA A 369 0.33 14.91 -4.76
C ALA A 369 -0.36 16.27 -4.92
N LEU A 370 0.12 17.09 -5.86
CA LEU A 370 -0.29 18.47 -6.00
C LEU A 370 -0.30 18.91 -7.48
N ASN A 371 -1.33 19.68 -7.84
CA ASN A 371 -1.29 20.54 -9.01
C ASN A 371 -0.51 21.81 -8.66
N GLU A 372 0.72 21.88 -9.16
CA GLU A 372 1.64 22.97 -8.90
C GLU A 372 1.21 24.24 -9.64
N ILE A 373 0.63 24.10 -10.83
CA ILE A 373 0.29 25.21 -11.73
C ILE A 373 -1.17 25.06 -12.17
N PRO A 374 -2.16 25.33 -11.28
CA PRO A 374 -3.57 25.03 -11.53
C PRO A 374 -4.24 25.94 -12.57
N ASN A 375 -3.54 26.98 -13.02
CA ASN A 375 -3.95 27.84 -14.13
C ASN A 375 -3.44 27.35 -15.50
N GLU A 376 -2.58 26.34 -15.52
CA GLU A 376 -2.21 25.59 -16.71
C GLU A 376 -2.86 24.20 -16.62
N TYR A 377 -3.16 23.62 -17.77
CA TYR A 377 -3.89 22.34 -17.86
C TYR A 377 -3.45 21.50 -19.07
N ARG A 378 -2.47 22.00 -19.80
CA ARG A 378 -1.87 21.37 -20.97
C ARG A 378 -0.38 21.67 -20.99
N LEU A 379 0.39 20.72 -21.48
CA LEU A 379 1.83 20.81 -21.71
C LEU A 379 2.14 20.20 -23.08
N THR A 380 3.15 20.70 -23.78
CA THR A 380 3.63 20.15 -25.05
C THR A 380 5.06 19.66 -24.91
N ASN A 381 5.46 18.67 -25.72
CA ASN A 381 6.79 18.08 -25.72
C ASN A 381 7.19 17.66 -24.30
N VAL A 382 6.60 16.56 -23.83
CA VAL A 382 6.54 16.17 -22.43
C VAL A 382 7.49 15.01 -22.16
N LEU A 383 8.27 15.16 -21.11
CA LEU A 383 9.01 14.08 -20.45
C LEU A 383 8.40 13.83 -19.06
N ASP A 384 8.47 12.59 -18.58
CA ASP A 384 7.97 12.16 -17.27
C ASP A 384 9.16 11.75 -16.39
N ALA A 385 9.57 12.64 -15.48
CA ALA A 385 10.68 12.41 -14.57
C ALA A 385 10.18 11.76 -13.28
N ASP A 386 10.93 10.78 -12.78
CA ASP A 386 10.68 10.09 -11.51
C ASP A 386 11.96 9.98 -10.67
N LEU A 387 11.84 9.88 -9.36
CA LEU A 387 13.01 9.67 -8.48
C LEU A 387 13.39 8.18 -8.50
N THR A 388 14.63 7.87 -8.89
CA THR A 388 15.07 6.48 -9.05
C THR A 388 14.97 5.69 -7.74
N SER A 389 14.09 4.68 -7.73
CA SER A 389 13.88 3.79 -6.58
C SER A 389 13.65 4.54 -5.27
N ALA A 390 12.88 5.64 -5.30
CA ALA A 390 12.78 6.65 -4.23
C ALA A 390 12.69 6.05 -2.81
N TYR A 391 11.71 5.18 -2.56
CA TYR A 391 11.51 4.61 -1.22
C TYR A 391 12.62 3.65 -0.79
N ALA A 392 13.17 2.84 -1.72
CA ALA A 392 14.27 1.93 -1.41
C ALA A 392 15.54 2.71 -1.06
N THR A 393 15.88 3.72 -1.86
CA THR A 393 17.01 4.62 -1.62
C THR A 393 16.85 5.39 -0.32
N ALA A 394 15.63 5.83 0.02
CA ALA A 394 15.36 6.49 1.29
C ALA A 394 15.57 5.54 2.47
N MET A 395 15.03 4.32 2.43
CA MET A 395 15.22 3.31 3.47
C MET A 395 16.70 2.97 3.66
N ASN A 396 17.46 2.78 2.58
CA ASN A 396 18.89 2.43 2.66
C ASN A 396 19.74 3.48 3.38
N ASN A 397 19.28 4.72 3.45
CA ASN A 397 19.99 5.84 4.08
C ASN A 397 19.48 6.16 5.49
N LEU A 398 18.64 5.31 6.08
CA LEU A 398 18.02 5.55 7.38
C LEU A 398 18.34 4.45 8.39
N ILE A 399 18.20 4.83 9.65
CA ILE A 399 18.33 3.96 10.81
C ILE A 399 16.92 3.64 11.33
N TYR A 400 16.68 2.38 11.64
CA TYR A 400 15.52 1.92 12.39
C TYR A 400 15.87 1.89 13.88
N PRO A 401 15.36 2.82 14.71
CA PRO A 401 15.67 2.83 16.12
C PRO A 401 14.87 1.76 16.87
N ILE A 402 15.57 0.92 17.65
CA ILE A 402 14.96 -0.05 18.55
C ILE A 402 15.16 0.43 19.99
N GLY A 403 14.07 0.76 20.68
CA GLY A 403 14.11 1.35 22.02
C GLY A 403 13.12 2.49 22.16
N ARG A 404 13.10 3.12 23.34
CA ARG A 404 12.10 4.12 23.67
C ARG A 404 12.48 5.49 23.09
N PRO A 405 11.63 6.13 22.26
CA PRO A 405 11.84 7.52 21.88
C PRO A 405 11.57 8.45 23.07
N ARG A 406 12.18 9.63 23.08
CA ARG A 406 11.72 10.75 23.90
C ARG A 406 10.52 11.37 23.22
N ILE A 407 9.42 11.52 23.95
CA ILE A 407 8.18 12.13 23.45
C ILE A 407 7.91 13.40 24.25
N GLU A 408 7.76 14.51 23.54
CA GLU A 408 7.23 15.76 24.08
C GLU A 408 5.80 15.93 23.56
N SER A 409 4.84 15.92 24.47
CA SER A 409 3.42 16.09 24.18
C SER A 409 2.75 16.94 25.26
N PHE A 410 1.56 17.44 24.93
CA PHE A 410 0.88 18.46 25.72
C PHE A 410 -0.57 18.02 25.99
N THR A 411 -1.07 18.31 27.19
CA THR A 411 -2.51 18.21 27.45
C THR A 411 -3.26 19.37 26.78
N ALA A 412 -4.59 19.27 26.64
CA ALA A 412 -5.40 20.26 25.91
C ALA A 412 -5.23 21.72 26.37
N ASN A 413 -4.93 21.94 27.66
CA ASN A 413 -4.79 23.27 28.26
C ASN A 413 -3.34 23.67 28.54
N GLN A 414 -2.36 22.82 28.22
CA GLN A 414 -0.95 23.10 28.47
C GLN A 414 -0.42 24.01 27.37
N GLN A 415 0.32 25.06 27.76
CA GLN A 415 1.02 25.93 26.82
C GLN A 415 2.02 25.10 26.01
N ARG A 416 1.97 25.25 24.69
CA ARG A 416 2.87 24.56 23.76
C ARG A 416 4.18 25.32 23.61
N THR A 417 5.27 24.58 23.42
CA THR A 417 6.56 25.15 23.07
C THR A 417 6.58 25.56 21.60
N THR A 418 7.45 26.51 21.27
CA THR A 418 7.70 26.95 19.90
C THR A 418 8.75 26.07 19.23
N LEU A 419 8.74 26.03 17.89
CA LEU A 419 9.77 25.33 17.13
C LEU A 419 11.18 25.82 17.48
N LYS A 420 11.35 27.13 17.76
CA LYS A 420 12.62 27.70 18.21
C LYS A 420 13.15 27.05 19.50
N GLU A 421 12.28 26.86 20.47
CA GLU A 421 12.65 26.31 21.78
C GLU A 421 13.01 24.84 21.65
N VAL A 422 12.21 24.08 20.89
CA VAL A 422 12.47 22.66 20.62
C VAL A 422 13.76 22.45 19.84
N LEU A 423 14.02 23.22 18.79
CA LEU A 423 15.26 23.07 18.01
C LEU A 423 16.51 23.33 18.85
N LYS A 424 16.48 24.26 19.82
CA LYS A 424 17.59 24.44 20.77
C LYS A 424 17.86 23.19 21.63
N GLN A 425 16.84 22.37 21.86
CA GLN A 425 16.98 21.16 22.66
C GLN A 425 17.58 20.02 21.83
N ILE A 426 17.10 19.83 20.59
CA ILE A 426 17.41 18.62 19.80
C ILE A 426 18.45 18.83 18.69
N GLU A 427 18.61 20.05 18.17
CA GLU A 427 19.48 20.27 17.00
C GLU A 427 20.94 20.02 17.38
N GLY A 428 21.62 19.16 16.60
CA GLY A 428 22.99 18.71 16.89
C GLY A 428 23.10 17.69 18.03
N LYS A 429 21.99 17.31 18.68
CA LYS A 429 21.96 16.30 19.75
C LYS A 429 21.14 15.06 19.38
N ALA A 430 20.05 15.24 18.62
CA ALA A 430 19.25 14.16 18.10
C ALA A 430 19.90 13.55 16.86
N THR A 431 19.76 12.23 16.72
CA THR A 431 20.33 11.49 15.60
C THR A 431 19.59 11.83 14.29
N PRO A 432 20.31 12.20 13.22
CA PRO A 432 19.77 12.39 11.88
C PRO A 432 18.81 11.28 11.45
N GLY A 433 17.66 11.65 10.87
CA GLY A 433 16.62 10.70 10.45
C GLY A 433 15.85 9.97 11.55
N CYS A 434 16.17 10.19 12.84
CA CYS A 434 15.52 9.54 13.99
C CYS A 434 14.71 10.49 14.88
N TRP A 435 14.16 11.55 14.29
CA TRP A 435 13.24 12.46 14.96
C TRP A 435 12.16 13.01 14.02
N VAL A 436 11.05 13.45 14.62
CA VAL A 436 9.92 14.06 13.92
C VAL A 436 9.27 15.11 14.82
N ILE A 437 8.98 16.29 14.27
CA ILE A 437 8.25 17.36 14.95
C ILE A 437 6.94 17.61 14.21
N VAL A 438 5.83 17.59 14.94
CA VAL A 438 4.52 17.99 14.44
C VAL A 438 4.27 19.43 14.84
N VAL A 439 4.05 20.31 13.86
CA VAL A 439 3.85 21.74 14.08
C VAL A 439 2.48 22.21 13.60
N SER A 440 1.99 23.29 14.19
CA SER A 440 0.82 24.02 13.69
C SER A 440 0.98 25.52 13.88
N GLY A 441 0.32 26.31 13.02
CA GLY A 441 0.30 27.76 13.13
C GLY A 441 0.10 28.46 11.79
N LYS A 442 -0.11 29.77 11.85
CA LYS A 442 -0.27 30.63 10.66
C LYS A 442 1.07 31.19 10.24
N LEU A 443 1.25 31.37 8.94
CA LEU A 443 2.43 31.97 8.34
C LEU A 443 2.06 33.30 7.65
N PRO A 444 2.90 34.34 7.76
CA PRO A 444 2.64 35.62 7.10
C PRO A 444 2.90 35.58 5.59
N PHE A 445 3.43 34.47 5.07
CA PHE A 445 3.79 34.25 3.66
C PHE A 445 3.26 32.89 3.19
N SER A 446 3.30 32.65 1.88
CA SER A 446 2.89 31.38 1.28
C SER A 446 4.05 30.38 1.24
N GLN A 447 3.78 29.11 1.50
CA GLN A 447 4.72 28.01 1.35
C GLN A 447 3.99 26.82 0.73
N ASP A 448 4.71 25.89 0.11
CA ASP A 448 4.10 24.66 -0.41
C ASP A 448 4.96 23.42 -0.13
N LEU A 449 5.93 23.55 0.78
CA LEU A 449 6.88 22.52 1.18
C LEU A 449 6.26 21.55 2.20
N ILE A 450 5.66 22.10 3.27
CA ILE A 450 5.04 21.34 4.36
C ILE A 450 3.54 21.15 4.06
N MET A 451 3.12 19.90 4.06
CA MET A 451 1.71 19.52 3.98
C MET A 451 1.05 19.54 5.36
N SER A 452 -0.23 19.87 5.39
CA SER A 452 -1.08 19.75 6.57
C SER A 452 -1.86 18.44 6.55
N LYS A 453 -2.03 17.82 7.71
CA LYS A 453 -2.93 16.69 7.94
C LYS A 453 -4.07 17.14 8.85
N VAL A 454 -5.22 17.37 8.23
CA VAL A 454 -6.43 17.82 8.93
C VAL A 454 -7.10 16.60 9.54
N VAL A 455 -6.80 16.35 10.81
CA VAL A 455 -7.31 15.22 11.61
C VAL A 455 -7.35 15.60 13.08
N THR A 456 -8.19 14.93 13.86
CA THR A 456 -8.27 15.05 15.32
C THR A 456 -7.69 13.82 16.02
N ALA A 457 -7.26 13.96 17.27
CA ALA A 457 -6.79 12.84 18.10
C ALA A 457 -7.85 11.72 18.25
N LYS A 458 -9.15 12.08 18.30
CA LYS A 458 -10.25 11.11 18.37
C LYS A 458 -10.37 10.27 17.10
N GLU A 459 -10.26 10.90 15.94
CA GLU A 459 -10.28 10.20 14.65
C GLU A 459 -9.05 9.29 14.48
N ILE A 460 -7.87 9.74 14.93
CA ILE A 460 -6.66 8.90 14.99
C ILE A 460 -6.89 7.66 15.83
N ASN A 461 -7.44 7.84 17.03
CA ASN A 461 -7.68 6.76 17.97
C ASN A 461 -8.71 5.76 17.46
N LYS A 462 -9.81 6.23 16.84
CA LYS A 462 -10.82 5.37 16.20
C LYS A 462 -10.17 4.42 15.18
N ALA A 463 -9.24 4.94 14.38
CA ALA A 463 -8.51 4.13 13.40
C ALA A 463 -7.57 3.11 14.04
N MET A 464 -7.04 3.37 15.25
CA MET A 464 -6.17 2.41 15.96
C MET A 464 -6.96 1.27 16.63
N ILE A 465 -8.16 1.56 17.13
CA ILE A 465 -9.02 0.57 17.80
C ILE A 465 -9.73 -0.33 16.77
N GLY A 466 -9.71 0.05 15.48
CA GLY A 466 -10.35 -0.71 14.42
C GLY A 466 -11.87 -0.68 14.50
N GLY A 467 -12.43 0.42 15.03
CA GLY A 467 -13.88 0.57 15.11
C GLY A 467 -14.50 0.40 13.72
N ASN A 468 -15.59 -0.38 13.64
CA ASN A 468 -16.40 -0.53 12.44
C ASN A 468 -16.67 0.87 11.86
N ASP A 469 -16.03 1.19 10.74
CA ASP A 469 -16.43 2.35 9.97
C ASP A 469 -17.65 1.90 9.20
N ASP A 470 -18.84 2.26 9.70
CA ASP A 470 -20.14 2.03 9.04
C ASP A 470 -20.26 2.78 7.67
N ASN A 471 -19.16 3.29 7.14
CA ASN A 471 -19.03 3.97 5.86
C ASN A 471 -17.77 3.46 5.15
N ASP A 472 -17.68 2.14 4.97
CA ASP A 472 -16.74 1.50 4.05
C ASP A 472 -17.06 1.94 2.61
N ASN A 473 -16.66 3.16 2.26
CA ASN A 473 -16.57 3.55 0.86
C ASN A 473 -15.57 2.60 0.19
N ASP A 474 -16.01 1.95 -0.89
CA ASP A 474 -15.35 0.81 -1.53
C ASP A 474 -13.88 0.99 -1.94
N ASP A 475 -13.38 2.23 -1.95
CA ASP A 475 -12.02 2.63 -2.31
C ASP A 475 -11.17 3.16 -1.13
N ASN A 476 -11.75 3.28 0.08
CA ASN A 476 -10.99 3.73 1.24
C ASN A 476 -10.11 2.59 1.72
N ASP A 477 -8.86 2.69 1.31
CA ASP A 477 -7.71 1.95 1.77
C ASP A 477 -7.62 2.04 3.32
N LEU A 478 -8.36 1.17 4.02
CA LEU A 478 -8.55 1.10 5.49
C LEU A 478 -7.24 1.25 6.29
N SER A 479 -6.10 0.98 5.65
CA SER A 479 -4.73 1.18 6.16
C SER A 479 -4.31 2.60 6.49
N LYS A 480 -5.18 3.60 6.36
CA LYS A 480 -4.83 5.01 6.55
C LYS A 480 -5.59 5.61 7.72
N ILE A 481 -4.86 6.35 8.55
CA ILE A 481 -5.47 7.24 9.52
C ILE A 481 -6.35 8.26 8.77
N PRO A 482 -7.61 8.46 9.18
CA PRO A 482 -8.54 9.39 8.55
C PRO A 482 -8.00 10.82 8.49
N GLY A 483 -8.71 11.68 7.77
CA GLY A 483 -8.36 13.08 7.60
C GLY A 483 -7.59 13.38 6.32
N SER A 484 -7.71 14.61 5.86
CA SER A 484 -7.25 15.02 4.53
C SER A 484 -5.82 15.54 4.59
N ILE A 485 -5.00 15.10 3.63
CA ILE A 485 -3.69 15.71 3.34
C ILE A 485 -3.92 16.86 2.36
N VAL A 486 -3.55 18.07 2.80
CA VAL A 486 -3.80 19.32 2.06
C VAL A 486 -2.57 20.22 2.12
N HIS A 487 -2.28 20.91 1.02
CA HIS A 487 -1.27 21.97 0.98
C HIS A 487 -1.95 23.29 1.33
N LEU A 488 -1.82 23.70 2.59
CA LEU A 488 -2.24 25.02 3.07
C LEU A 488 -1.03 25.94 2.97
N ARG A 489 -1.14 27.03 2.19
CA ARG A 489 0.04 27.85 1.90
C ARG A 489 0.40 28.82 3.02
N ARG A 490 -0.57 29.30 3.78
CA ARG A 490 -0.37 30.34 4.81
C ARG A 490 -0.74 29.86 6.22
N GLU A 491 -0.96 28.56 6.36
CA GLU A 491 -1.28 27.89 7.61
C GLU A 491 -0.70 26.48 7.56
N ILE A 492 -0.29 25.95 8.68
CA ILE A 492 0.13 24.56 8.83
C ILE A 492 -0.73 23.95 9.95
N VAL A 493 -1.33 22.79 9.66
CA VAL A 493 -2.15 22.03 10.60
C VAL A 493 -1.58 20.62 10.68
N ASN A 494 -1.06 20.26 11.85
CA ASN A 494 -0.34 19.01 12.11
C ASN A 494 0.70 18.70 11.02
N GLY A 495 1.45 19.72 10.59
CA GLY A 495 2.50 19.55 9.57
C GLY A 495 3.72 18.89 10.17
N ILE A 496 4.43 18.11 9.37
CA ILE A 496 5.60 17.36 9.83
C ILE A 496 6.88 18.05 9.39
N ILE A 497 7.79 18.25 10.34
CA ILE A 497 9.17 18.69 10.12
C ILE A 497 10.10 17.53 10.50
N THR A 498 10.95 17.17 9.56
CA THR A 498 12.09 16.27 9.73
C THR A 498 13.37 17.02 9.38
N GLU A 499 14.51 16.33 9.44
CA GLU A 499 15.81 16.91 9.07
C GLU A 499 15.85 17.42 7.63
N ASP A 500 15.40 16.63 6.65
CA ASP A 500 15.40 17.04 5.23
C ASP A 500 14.56 18.31 5.00
N ILE A 501 13.40 18.40 5.65
CA ILE A 501 12.53 19.59 5.57
C ILE A 501 13.20 20.79 6.23
N LEU A 502 13.81 20.61 7.41
CA LEU A 502 14.49 21.68 8.13
C LEU A 502 15.72 22.20 7.35
N LYS A 503 16.47 21.31 6.68
CA LYS A 503 17.59 21.67 5.80
C LYS A 503 17.14 22.60 4.68
N VAL A 504 16.03 22.27 4.01
CA VAL A 504 15.45 23.13 2.97
C VAL A 504 14.96 24.46 3.54
N ILE A 505 14.26 24.45 4.68
CA ILE A 505 13.79 25.69 5.32
C ILE A 505 14.97 26.61 5.62
N LYS A 506 16.06 26.10 6.20
CA LYS A 506 17.26 26.90 6.51
C LYS A 506 17.96 27.44 5.28
N ALA A 507 18.04 26.65 4.21
CA ALA A 507 18.72 27.05 2.99
C ALA A 507 17.92 28.07 2.18
N VAL A 508 16.59 27.91 2.11
CA VAL A 508 15.74 28.62 1.13
C VAL A 508 14.92 29.76 1.75
N ALA A 509 14.53 29.64 3.03
CA ALA A 509 13.72 30.67 3.66
C ALA A 509 14.53 31.98 3.81
N SER A 510 13.89 33.10 3.54
CA SER A 510 14.46 34.40 3.97
C SER A 510 14.51 34.47 5.50
N ASN A 511 15.31 35.39 6.05
CA ASN A 511 15.40 35.58 7.50
C ASN A 511 14.02 35.82 8.17
N THR A 512 13.12 36.52 7.49
CA THR A 512 11.76 36.78 8.01
C THR A 512 10.89 35.51 7.96
N GLU A 513 10.95 34.77 6.85
CA GLU A 513 10.23 33.50 6.69
C GLU A 513 10.72 32.46 7.71
N TYR A 514 12.04 32.35 7.91
CA TYR A 514 12.64 31.43 8.87
C TYR A 514 12.20 31.76 10.31
N LYS A 515 12.23 33.04 10.70
CA LYS A 515 11.71 33.49 12.01
C LYS A 515 10.24 33.12 12.22
N ALA A 516 9.42 33.21 11.16
CA ALA A 516 8.02 32.81 11.24
C ALA A 516 7.86 31.29 11.41
N PHE A 517 8.66 30.45 10.73
CA PHE A 517 8.69 29.01 11.01
C PHE A 517 9.08 28.72 12.46
N LEU A 518 10.10 29.40 12.97
CA LEU A 518 10.55 29.25 14.35
C LEU A 518 9.48 29.61 15.40
N SER A 519 8.46 30.41 15.01
CA SER A 519 7.34 30.78 15.87
C SER A 519 6.15 29.80 15.84
N LEU A 520 6.19 28.77 14.97
CA LEU A 520 5.13 27.76 14.95
C LEU A 520 5.08 27.01 16.28
N GLU A 521 3.87 26.64 16.68
CA GLU A 521 3.64 25.81 17.85
C GLU A 521 4.03 24.37 17.54
N VAL A 522 4.75 23.74 18.47
CA VAL A 522 4.98 22.29 18.44
C VAL A 522 3.76 21.61 19.06
N VAL A 523 3.04 20.86 18.23
CA VAL A 523 1.91 20.03 18.66
C VAL A 523 2.44 18.84 19.44
N SER A 524 3.45 18.15 18.90
CA SER A 524 4.13 17.01 19.51
C SER A 524 5.49 16.80 18.86
N MET A 525 6.40 16.12 19.55
CA MET A 525 7.68 15.70 18.99
C MET A 525 8.06 14.30 19.50
N ALA A 526 8.69 13.50 18.65
CA ALA A 526 9.39 12.28 19.06
C ALA A 526 10.81 12.25 18.50
N TYR A 527 11.79 11.87 19.32
CA TYR A 527 13.21 11.90 18.94
C TYR A 527 14.06 10.90 19.71
N HIS A 528 15.19 10.50 19.11
CA HIS A 528 16.26 9.74 19.73
C HIS A 528 17.52 10.61 19.82
N LEU A 529 18.19 10.62 20.98
CA LEU A 529 19.44 11.36 21.18
C LEU A 529 20.64 10.49 20.81
N GLU A 530 21.68 11.13 20.26
CA GLU A 530 22.95 10.47 19.95
C GLU A 530 23.63 9.96 21.22
N ALA A 531 23.48 10.69 22.34
CA ALA A 531 24.04 10.28 23.63
C ALA A 531 23.40 8.99 24.21
N ASP A 532 22.20 8.63 23.73
CA ASP A 532 21.49 7.42 24.16
C ASP A 532 21.69 6.25 23.16
N ARG A 533 22.46 6.46 22.08
CA ARG A 533 22.61 5.51 20.97
C ARG A 533 23.62 4.42 21.26
N TYR A 534 23.28 3.21 20.81
CA TYR A 534 24.17 2.06 20.77
C TYR A 534 24.19 1.47 19.34
N ASP A 535 25.38 1.24 18.80
CA ASP A 535 25.57 0.53 17.51
C ASP A 535 25.89 -0.96 17.70
N ASP A 536 26.17 -1.38 18.94
CA ASP A 536 26.39 -2.77 19.33
C ASP A 536 25.20 -3.31 20.13
N PHE A 537 24.72 -4.49 19.73
CA PHE A 537 23.50 -5.08 20.30
C PHE A 537 23.71 -5.62 21.72
N GLU A 538 24.90 -6.16 22.02
CA GLU A 538 25.22 -6.70 23.35
C GLU A 538 25.39 -5.57 24.37
N ALA A 539 26.09 -4.49 24.01
CA ALA A 539 26.24 -3.30 24.84
C ALA A 539 24.89 -2.63 25.12
N TRP A 540 24.04 -2.50 24.10
CA TRP A 540 22.67 -2.02 24.29
C TRP A 540 21.88 -2.92 25.24
N THR A 541 21.95 -4.23 25.02
CA THR A 541 21.27 -5.22 25.87
C THR A 541 21.67 -5.07 27.33
N ASP A 542 22.96 -4.97 27.61
CA ASP A 542 23.46 -4.82 28.97
C ASP A 542 22.97 -3.51 29.62
N ALA A 543 22.96 -2.39 28.88
CA ALA A 543 22.36 -1.14 29.33
C ALA A 543 20.86 -1.27 29.65
N ILE A 544 20.11 -2.01 28.82
CA ILE A 544 18.69 -2.29 29.06
C ILE A 544 18.51 -3.18 30.29
N LEU A 545 19.32 -4.22 30.49
CA LEU A 545 19.19 -5.15 31.62
C LEU A 545 19.59 -4.50 32.95
N LYS A 546 20.54 -3.56 32.95
CA LYS A 546 20.94 -2.77 34.13
C LYS A 546 19.92 -1.71 34.54
N ASP A 547 19.09 -1.23 33.59
CA ASP A 547 18.05 -0.25 33.88
C ASP A 547 17.05 -0.75 34.94
N GLN A 548 16.79 0.10 35.93
CA GLN A 548 15.85 -0.12 37.04
C GLN A 548 14.56 0.71 36.88
N GLY A 549 14.41 1.41 35.75
CA GLY A 549 13.23 2.20 35.46
C GLY A 549 11.97 1.34 35.29
N SER A 550 10.80 1.98 35.41
CA SER A 550 9.50 1.31 35.39
C SER A 550 8.41 2.21 34.83
N VAL A 551 7.31 1.61 34.39
CA VAL A 551 6.08 2.32 34.02
C VAL A 551 5.14 2.30 35.22
N LYS A 552 4.77 3.48 35.73
CA LYS A 552 3.87 3.62 36.89
C LYS A 552 2.76 4.61 36.60
N ALA A 553 1.54 4.27 36.99
CA ALA A 553 0.45 5.24 37.03
C ALA A 553 0.56 6.08 38.32
N VAL A 554 0.84 7.38 38.19
CA VAL A 554 0.93 8.33 39.31
C VAL A 554 -0.14 9.40 39.13
N LYS A 555 -1.14 9.43 40.01
CA LYS A 555 -2.27 10.39 39.98
C LYS A 555 -2.99 10.43 38.61
N GLY A 556 -3.14 9.28 37.96
CA GLY A 556 -3.80 9.18 36.64
C GLY A 556 -2.91 9.49 35.43
N ASN A 557 -1.66 9.91 35.65
CA ASN A 557 -0.64 10.07 34.61
C ASN A 557 0.25 8.83 34.55
N VAL A 558 0.62 8.41 33.35
CA VAL A 558 1.64 7.37 33.17
C VAL A 558 3.00 8.03 33.24
N VAL A 559 3.82 7.65 34.22
CA VAL A 559 5.21 8.05 34.33
C VAL A 559 6.06 6.86 33.94
N ASP A 560 6.84 7.02 32.87
CA ASP A 560 7.73 5.97 32.38
C ASP A 560 9.19 6.37 32.62
N THR A 561 9.81 5.77 33.65
CA THR A 561 11.20 6.07 34.06
C THR A 561 12.23 5.09 33.48
N ARG A 562 11.83 4.19 32.57
CA ARG A 562 12.75 3.29 31.86
C ARG A 562 13.85 4.08 31.12
N THR A 563 14.93 3.41 30.75
CA THR A 563 16.02 4.02 29.99
C THR A 563 15.57 4.49 28.59
N TYR A 564 16.23 5.52 28.06
CA TYR A 564 16.09 5.96 26.67
C TYR A 564 17.15 5.34 25.74
N ALA A 565 18.03 4.47 26.28
CA ALA A 565 19.01 3.75 25.50
C ALA A 565 18.34 3.01 24.33
N TRP A 566 18.88 3.17 23.13
CA TRP A 566 18.31 2.60 21.91
C TRP A 566 19.39 2.04 20.99
N PHE A 567 19.05 0.98 20.28
CA PHE A 567 19.93 0.33 19.30
C PHE A 567 19.65 0.86 17.90
N ALA A 568 20.71 1.28 17.22
CA ALA A 568 20.66 1.76 15.84
C ALA A 568 20.80 0.58 14.87
N LEU A 569 19.69 0.19 14.22
CA LEU A 569 19.73 -0.79 13.13
C LEU A 569 19.72 -0.06 11.78
N PRO A 570 20.84 -0.01 11.03
CA PRO A 570 20.83 0.53 9.67
C PRO A 570 19.89 -0.30 8.79
N LEU A 571 18.90 0.35 8.16
CA LEU A 571 17.95 -0.33 7.28
C LEU A 571 18.63 -0.90 6.02
N SER A 572 19.80 -0.38 5.64
CA SER A 572 20.65 -0.95 4.58
C SER A 572 21.05 -2.41 4.85
N LYS A 573 21.16 -2.85 6.11
CA LYS A 573 21.44 -4.25 6.46
C LYS A 573 20.33 -5.21 6.00
N VAL A 574 19.11 -4.69 5.81
CA VAL A 574 17.95 -5.47 5.38
C VAL A 574 17.57 -5.11 3.94
N PHE A 575 17.11 -3.89 3.72
CA PHE A 575 16.58 -3.45 2.43
C PHE A 575 17.69 -3.10 1.43
N GLY A 576 18.86 -2.69 1.91
CA GLY A 576 20.03 -2.44 1.07
C GLY A 576 20.55 -3.73 0.46
N LYS A 577 20.77 -4.75 1.31
CA LYS A 577 21.11 -6.11 0.87
C LYS A 577 20.12 -6.66 -0.17
N LEU A 578 18.81 -6.57 0.09
CA LEU A 578 17.79 -6.99 -0.87
C LEU A 578 17.86 -6.23 -2.20
N THR A 579 18.15 -4.92 -2.15
CA THR A 579 18.29 -4.07 -3.34
C THR A 579 19.49 -4.48 -4.18
N ASP A 580 20.63 -4.74 -3.55
CA ASP A 580 21.87 -5.11 -4.24
C ASP A 580 21.79 -6.51 -4.84
N GLU A 581 21.25 -7.48 -4.09
CA GLU A 581 20.96 -8.82 -4.62
C GLU A 581 20.02 -8.77 -5.82
N ARG A 582 18.93 -7.98 -5.74
CA ARG A 582 18.01 -7.81 -6.85
C ARG A 582 18.71 -7.25 -8.09
N LYS A 583 19.60 -6.27 -7.95
CA LYS A 583 20.38 -5.73 -9.06
C LYS A 583 21.27 -6.79 -9.70
N ALA A 584 21.93 -7.62 -8.88
CA ALA A 584 22.76 -8.72 -9.37
C ALA A 584 21.94 -9.76 -10.15
N ILE A 585 20.80 -10.20 -9.60
CA ILE A 585 19.88 -11.15 -10.24
C ILE A 585 19.33 -10.58 -11.55
N LYS A 586 18.88 -9.31 -11.55
CA LYS A 586 18.38 -8.65 -12.77
C LYS A 586 19.44 -8.60 -13.88
N LYS A 587 20.71 -8.36 -13.52
CA LYS A 587 21.83 -8.37 -14.47
C LYS A 587 22.04 -9.77 -15.07
N GLN A 588 21.99 -10.81 -14.24
CA GLN A 588 22.10 -12.21 -14.70
C GLN A 588 20.93 -12.59 -15.62
N ALA A 589 19.69 -12.28 -15.22
CA ALA A 589 18.50 -12.55 -16.02
C ALA A 589 18.57 -11.85 -17.40
N LYS A 590 19.04 -10.59 -17.44
CA LYS A 590 19.25 -9.85 -18.70
C LYS A 590 20.27 -10.54 -19.62
N GLY A 591 21.31 -11.16 -19.04
CA GLY A 591 22.31 -11.91 -19.80
C GLY A 591 21.77 -13.20 -20.45
N LEU A 592 20.75 -13.82 -19.86
CA LEU A 592 20.11 -15.03 -20.40
C LEU A 592 19.03 -14.72 -21.44
N LYS A 593 18.44 -13.52 -21.42
CA LYS A 593 17.29 -13.16 -22.28
C LYS A 593 17.50 -13.45 -23.77
N PRO A 594 18.67 -13.15 -24.39
CA PRO A 594 18.89 -13.48 -25.81
C PRO A 594 18.81 -14.98 -26.12
N LEU A 595 19.23 -15.85 -25.19
CA LEU A 595 19.15 -17.32 -25.36
C LEU A 595 17.71 -17.80 -25.22
N VAL A 596 16.96 -17.24 -24.26
CA VAL A 596 15.51 -17.49 -24.13
C VAL A 596 14.79 -17.10 -25.41
N ASP A 597 15.12 -15.95 -25.99
CA ASP A 597 14.54 -15.47 -27.25
C ASP A 597 14.93 -16.33 -28.46
N ALA A 598 16.07 -17.02 -28.38
CA ALA A 598 16.49 -18.02 -29.35
C ALA A 598 15.84 -19.41 -29.14
N GLY A 599 15.00 -19.58 -28.11
CA GLY A 599 14.28 -20.83 -27.83
C GLY A 599 15.04 -21.84 -26.97
N ASP A 600 16.14 -21.43 -26.30
CA ASP A 600 16.88 -22.31 -25.39
C ASP A 600 16.08 -22.61 -24.11
N LEU A 601 15.74 -23.89 -23.93
CA LEU A 601 14.92 -24.37 -22.81
C LEU A 601 15.64 -24.30 -21.45
N GLU A 602 16.94 -24.58 -21.40
CA GLU A 602 17.72 -24.52 -20.15
C GLU A 602 17.91 -23.06 -19.71
N ALA A 603 18.16 -22.18 -20.68
CA ALA A 603 18.20 -20.74 -20.44
C ALA A 603 16.84 -20.22 -19.98
N LYS A 604 15.72 -20.71 -20.56
CA LYS A 604 14.36 -20.34 -20.12
C LYS A 604 14.13 -20.72 -18.66
N VAL A 605 14.42 -21.96 -18.26
CA VAL A 605 14.28 -22.41 -16.86
C VAL A 605 15.11 -21.56 -15.91
N SER A 606 16.35 -21.25 -16.29
CA SER A 606 17.25 -20.43 -15.47
C SER A 606 16.78 -18.97 -15.39
N TYR A 607 16.34 -18.40 -16.50
CA TYR A 607 15.77 -17.06 -16.59
C TYR A 607 14.52 -16.94 -15.72
N ASP A 608 13.62 -17.92 -15.81
CA ASP A 608 12.36 -17.96 -15.07
C ASP A 608 12.58 -17.99 -13.56
N LYS A 609 13.55 -18.79 -13.09
CA LYS A 609 13.97 -18.82 -11.69
C LYS A 609 14.48 -17.44 -11.24
N LEU A 610 15.42 -16.86 -11.99
CA LEU A 610 15.98 -15.53 -11.66
C LEU A 610 14.92 -14.43 -11.73
N HIS A 611 14.01 -14.51 -12.70
CA HIS A 611 12.90 -13.59 -12.86
C HIS A 611 11.99 -13.63 -11.63
N SER A 612 11.65 -14.82 -11.18
CA SER A 612 10.84 -15.00 -9.99
C SER A 612 11.52 -14.49 -8.71
N ASP A 613 12.81 -14.79 -8.55
CA ASP A 613 13.62 -14.33 -7.41
C ASP A 613 13.75 -12.80 -7.36
N GLN A 614 13.85 -12.12 -8.50
CA GLN A 614 13.89 -10.65 -8.51
C GLN A 614 12.51 -10.02 -8.20
N GLU A 615 11.40 -10.64 -8.62
CA GLU A 615 10.06 -10.09 -8.36
C GLU A 615 9.68 -10.28 -6.88
N ALA A 616 10.08 -11.39 -6.24
CA ALA A 616 9.94 -11.55 -4.79
C ALA A 616 10.71 -10.48 -4.01
N ARG A 617 11.96 -10.17 -4.39
CA ARG A 617 12.76 -9.11 -3.76
C ARG A 617 12.16 -7.72 -4.01
N LYS A 618 11.73 -7.44 -5.24
CA LYS A 618 11.05 -6.20 -5.61
C LYS A 618 9.79 -5.98 -4.78
N LEU A 619 8.99 -7.03 -4.59
CA LEU A 619 7.80 -7.00 -3.74
C LEU A 619 8.17 -6.60 -2.31
N PHE A 620 9.19 -7.23 -1.73
CA PHE A 620 9.66 -6.92 -0.37
C PHE A 620 10.16 -5.48 -0.23
N ILE A 621 10.96 -5.00 -1.17
CA ILE A 621 11.49 -3.63 -1.18
C ILE A 621 10.34 -2.61 -1.30
N ASN A 622 9.44 -2.80 -2.27
CA ASN A 622 8.35 -1.85 -2.52
C ASN A 622 7.33 -1.82 -1.38
N THR A 623 7.09 -2.96 -0.72
CA THR A 623 6.14 -3.06 0.39
C THR A 623 6.78 -2.67 1.74
N GLY A 624 8.11 -2.73 1.85
CA GLY A 624 8.87 -2.44 3.07
C GLY A 624 8.53 -1.10 3.69
N TYR A 625 8.54 -0.02 2.90
CA TYR A 625 8.19 1.31 3.41
C TYR A 625 6.72 1.37 3.86
N GLY A 626 5.81 0.74 3.11
CA GLY A 626 4.39 0.71 3.42
C GLY A 626 4.14 0.03 4.76
N THR A 627 4.88 -1.04 5.05
CA THR A 627 4.89 -1.71 6.34
C THR A 627 5.43 -0.82 7.46
N LEU A 628 6.55 -0.13 7.23
CA LEU A 628 7.14 0.78 8.22
C LEU A 628 6.24 1.99 8.55
N ALA A 629 5.37 2.39 7.62
CA ALA A 629 4.42 3.49 7.77
C ALA A 629 2.99 3.05 8.17
N SER A 630 2.73 1.75 8.27
CA SER A 630 1.38 1.19 8.45
C SER A 630 0.90 1.27 9.90
N VAL A 631 -0.40 1.48 10.07
CA VAL A 631 -1.07 1.45 11.38
C VAL A 631 -1.31 0.05 11.92
N TYR A 632 -1.00 -1.00 11.14
CA TYR A 632 -1.36 -2.38 11.50
C TYR A 632 -0.23 -3.21 12.07
N PHE A 633 1.01 -2.78 11.89
CA PHE A 633 2.17 -3.63 12.19
C PHE A 633 2.95 -3.09 13.38
N ALA A 634 3.31 -3.99 14.30
CA ALA A 634 4.17 -3.65 15.43
C ALA A 634 5.59 -3.23 15.00
N THR A 635 6.01 -3.62 13.79
CA THR A 635 7.28 -3.19 13.18
C THR A 635 7.18 -1.85 12.46
N ALA A 636 6.00 -1.23 12.44
CA ALA A 636 5.87 0.13 11.95
C ALA A 636 6.52 1.11 12.92
N ASN A 637 7.04 2.21 12.39
CA ASN A 637 7.67 3.26 13.15
C ASN A 637 7.35 4.60 12.49
N SER A 638 6.50 5.41 13.14
CA SER A 638 6.04 6.69 12.57
C SER A 638 7.17 7.70 12.38
N ILE A 639 8.25 7.63 13.18
CA ILE A 639 9.43 8.48 13.02
C ILE A 639 10.12 8.13 11.71
N VAL A 640 10.43 6.84 11.50
CA VAL A 640 11.10 6.34 10.29
C VAL A 640 10.23 6.57 9.06
N GLY A 641 8.95 6.21 9.12
CA GLY A 641 8.01 6.39 8.00
C GLY A 641 7.88 7.85 7.56
N ASN A 642 7.87 8.80 8.51
CA ASN A 642 7.83 10.22 8.18
C ASN A 642 9.15 10.74 7.62
N ASN A 643 10.31 10.23 8.07
CA ASN A 643 11.60 10.59 7.50
C ASN A 643 11.76 10.06 6.07
N ILE A 644 11.38 8.80 5.80
CA ILE A 644 11.35 8.22 4.44
C ILE A 644 10.54 9.11 3.51
N THR A 645 9.28 9.38 3.88
CA THR A 645 8.35 10.11 3.01
C THR A 645 8.70 11.59 2.90
N ALA A 646 9.26 12.22 3.94
CA ALA A 646 9.74 13.60 3.88
C ALA A 646 10.87 13.76 2.88
N LYS A 647 11.85 12.86 2.88
CA LYS A 647 12.96 12.89 1.92
C LYS A 647 12.46 12.82 0.48
N VAL A 648 11.52 11.90 0.19
CA VAL A 648 10.88 11.79 -1.14
C VAL A 648 10.12 13.06 -1.50
N ARG A 649 9.29 13.59 -0.60
CA ARG A 649 8.52 14.84 -0.84
C ARG A 649 9.41 16.04 -1.12
N VAL A 650 10.50 16.20 -0.36
CA VAL A 650 11.46 17.28 -0.54
C VAL A 650 12.09 17.21 -1.92
N ASN A 651 12.56 16.03 -2.34
CA ASN A 651 13.18 15.87 -3.65
C ASN A 651 12.18 16.01 -4.80
N ALA A 652 10.94 15.54 -4.65
CA ALA A 652 9.87 15.76 -5.62
C ALA A 652 9.49 17.24 -5.74
N TRP A 653 9.45 17.97 -4.61
CA TRP A 653 9.28 19.43 -4.60
C TRP A 653 10.47 20.12 -5.29
N MET A 654 11.69 19.69 -5.02
CA MET A 654 12.90 20.23 -5.66
C MET A 654 12.88 20.04 -7.18
N MET A 655 12.60 18.82 -7.65
CA MET A 655 12.43 18.48 -9.06
C MET A 655 11.37 19.38 -9.71
N SER A 656 10.19 19.48 -9.08
CA SER A 656 9.08 20.30 -9.55
C SER A 656 9.43 21.77 -9.76
N LYS A 657 10.15 22.38 -8.82
CA LYS A 657 10.54 23.79 -8.96
C LYS A 657 11.63 23.97 -10.02
N ALA A 658 12.58 23.06 -10.16
CA ALA A 658 13.63 23.18 -11.18
C ALA A 658 13.09 22.95 -12.61
N LEU A 659 12.26 21.92 -12.80
CA LEU A 659 11.73 21.50 -14.10
C LEU A 659 10.43 22.20 -14.51
N ARG A 660 9.82 22.97 -13.61
CA ARG A 660 8.50 23.59 -13.85
C ARG A 660 7.42 22.52 -14.12
N CYS A 661 7.40 21.48 -13.28
CA CYS A 661 6.36 20.47 -13.35
C CYS A 661 4.99 21.12 -13.02
N PRO A 662 3.95 20.95 -13.85
CA PRO A 662 2.63 21.49 -13.54
C PRO A 662 1.87 20.60 -12.55
N GLN A 663 2.18 19.31 -12.49
CA GLN A 663 1.62 18.37 -11.53
C GLN A 663 2.72 17.42 -11.05
N VAL A 664 2.71 17.11 -9.75
CA VAL A 664 3.64 16.17 -9.10
C VAL A 664 2.84 15.11 -8.38
N ILE A 665 3.20 13.85 -8.58
CA ILE A 665 2.53 12.68 -8.00
C ILE A 665 3.58 11.77 -7.39
N THR A 666 3.55 11.69 -6.06
CA THR A 666 4.50 10.98 -5.20
C THR A 666 5.94 11.45 -5.39
N ASP A 667 6.67 10.77 -6.28
CA ASP A 667 8.07 10.93 -6.66
C ASP A 667 8.24 11.42 -8.11
N GLY A 668 7.16 11.44 -8.92
CA GLY A 668 7.22 11.78 -10.33
C GLY A 668 6.54 13.10 -10.71
N GLY A 669 6.87 13.63 -11.87
CA GLY A 669 6.27 14.84 -12.44
C GLY A 669 6.54 15.01 -13.93
N LEU A 670 5.49 15.39 -14.66
CA LEU A 670 5.55 15.74 -16.07
C LEU A 670 6.24 17.11 -16.24
N PHE A 671 7.04 17.30 -17.28
CA PHE A 671 7.63 18.60 -17.59
C PHE A 671 7.95 18.74 -19.08
N SER A 672 8.10 19.99 -19.53
CA SER A 672 8.55 20.28 -20.89
C SER A 672 10.01 20.69 -20.86
N PRO A 673 10.91 19.98 -21.56
CA PRO A 673 12.32 20.31 -21.56
C PRO A 673 12.62 21.61 -22.33
N GLU A 674 11.64 22.16 -23.07
CA GLU A 674 11.75 23.45 -23.76
C GLU A 674 11.66 24.65 -22.80
N LYS A 675 11.05 24.45 -21.63
CA LYS A 675 10.68 25.54 -20.72
C LYS A 675 10.96 25.15 -19.27
N VAL A 676 12.25 24.98 -18.96
CA VAL A 676 12.73 24.75 -17.58
C VAL A 676 13.34 26.01 -16.97
N ARG A 677 13.49 26.05 -15.65
CA ARG A 677 13.95 27.26 -14.93
C ARG A 677 15.47 27.30 -14.81
N PHE A 678 16.06 28.43 -15.19
CA PHE A 678 17.49 28.72 -15.04
C PHE A 678 17.72 29.99 -14.23
N PHE A 679 18.89 30.08 -13.59
CA PHE A 679 19.40 31.37 -13.13
C PHE A 679 19.97 32.16 -14.31
N LYS A 680 19.67 33.46 -14.37
CA LYS A 680 20.23 34.37 -15.38
C LYS A 680 21.72 34.57 -15.14
N GLU A 681 22.50 34.44 -16.20
CA GLU A 681 23.93 34.69 -16.21
C GLU A 681 24.23 36.20 -16.26
N GLY A 682 25.40 36.63 -15.77
CA GLY A 682 25.86 38.01 -15.86
C GLY A 682 25.17 39.02 -14.93
N ILE A 683 24.31 38.57 -14.01
CA ILE A 683 23.67 39.44 -13.02
C ILE A 683 23.95 38.96 -11.60
N GLN A 684 23.85 39.87 -10.63
CA GLN A 684 23.86 39.48 -9.22
C GLN A 684 22.61 38.63 -8.90
N ILE A 685 22.83 37.34 -8.67
CA ILE A 685 21.74 36.40 -8.37
C ILE A 685 21.14 36.75 -7.01
N LYS A 686 19.86 37.15 -7.00
CA LYS A 686 19.03 37.09 -5.80
C LYS A 686 18.31 35.75 -5.79
N LEU A 687 18.50 34.95 -4.75
CA LEU A 687 17.81 33.67 -4.64
C LEU A 687 16.32 33.89 -4.33
N PRO A 688 15.40 33.21 -5.05
CA PRO A 688 13.99 33.14 -4.67
C PRO A 688 13.81 32.62 -3.23
N SER A 689 12.87 33.21 -2.49
CA SER A 689 12.49 32.74 -1.15
C SER A 689 11.41 31.67 -1.23
N LEU A 690 11.02 31.07 -0.09
CA LEU A 690 9.94 30.08 -0.06
C LEU A 690 8.61 30.66 -0.56
N ASN A 691 8.32 31.92 -0.22
CA ASN A 691 7.15 32.61 -0.75
C ASN A 691 7.18 32.71 -2.27
N THR A 692 8.33 33.02 -2.87
CA THR A 692 8.44 33.08 -4.33
C THR A 692 8.28 31.68 -4.96
N LEU A 693 8.87 30.64 -4.36
CA LEU A 693 8.79 29.27 -4.89
C LEU A 693 7.39 28.64 -4.80
N ALA A 694 6.57 29.10 -3.84
CA ALA A 694 5.18 28.66 -3.68
C ALA A 694 4.21 29.21 -4.74
N HIS A 695 4.64 30.19 -5.53
CA HIS A 695 3.85 30.86 -6.57
C HIS A 695 4.57 30.75 -7.92
N PRO A 696 4.25 29.74 -8.75
CA PRO A 696 4.93 29.51 -10.04
C PRO A 696 5.00 30.75 -10.93
N GLU A 697 3.95 31.57 -10.95
CA GLU A 697 3.87 32.81 -11.71
C GLU A 697 4.82 33.90 -11.20
N LEU A 698 5.08 33.95 -9.89
CA LEU A 698 6.08 34.86 -9.31
C LEU A 698 7.49 34.34 -9.54
N LEU A 699 7.69 33.02 -9.45
CA LEU A 699 8.98 32.38 -9.70
C LEU A 699 9.42 32.55 -11.16
N ASP A 700 8.52 32.31 -12.11
CA ASP A 700 8.77 32.44 -13.55
C ASP A 700 9.12 33.89 -13.95
N LYS A 701 8.59 34.88 -13.21
CA LYS A 701 8.86 36.32 -13.42
C LYS A 701 9.98 36.85 -12.53
N HIS A 702 10.58 36.02 -11.68
CA HIS A 702 11.58 36.48 -10.72
C HIS A 702 12.81 37.03 -11.45
N ARG A 703 13.38 38.13 -10.94
CA ARG A 703 14.46 38.86 -11.64
C ARG A 703 15.66 37.99 -12.00
N SER A 704 15.95 36.99 -11.17
CA SER A 704 17.08 36.06 -11.33
C SER A 704 16.75 34.81 -12.14
N ILE A 705 15.48 34.59 -12.49
CA ILE A 705 15.03 33.37 -13.18
C ILE A 705 14.72 33.66 -14.64
N ALA A 706 15.16 32.76 -15.52
CA ALA A 706 14.76 32.72 -16.92
C ALA A 706 14.17 31.35 -17.25
N LEU A 707 13.24 31.32 -18.20
CA LEU A 707 12.72 30.10 -18.78
C LEU A 707 13.44 29.87 -20.10
N LYS A 708 14.11 28.72 -20.25
CA LYS A 708 14.86 28.37 -21.46
C LYS A 708 14.75 26.87 -21.74
N SER A 709 15.17 26.49 -22.93
CA SER A 709 15.36 25.09 -23.32
C SER A 709 16.49 24.45 -22.51
N MET A 710 16.24 23.24 -22.00
CA MET A 710 17.20 22.45 -21.25
C MET A 710 18.40 22.12 -22.13
N ALA A 711 19.61 22.39 -21.60
CA ALA A 711 20.88 22.21 -22.29
C ALA A 711 21.00 22.92 -23.66
N ASN A 712 20.20 23.97 -23.92
CA ASN A 712 20.11 24.65 -25.22
C ASN A 712 19.85 23.70 -26.41
N LYS A 713 19.21 22.55 -26.17
CA LYS A 713 18.87 21.58 -27.22
C LYS A 713 17.58 21.99 -27.94
N ASN A 714 17.46 21.58 -29.21
CA ASN A 714 16.22 21.73 -29.97
C ASN A 714 15.28 20.54 -29.68
N TRP A 715 14.55 20.60 -28.57
CA TRP A 715 13.67 19.49 -28.19
C TRP A 715 12.51 19.30 -29.16
N SER A 716 11.99 20.37 -29.77
CA SER A 716 10.91 20.27 -30.76
C SER A 716 11.30 19.36 -31.92
N GLU A 717 12.55 19.45 -32.39
CA GLU A 717 13.08 18.59 -33.45
C GLU A 717 13.20 17.13 -33.01
N LEU A 718 13.60 16.86 -31.76
CA LEU A 718 13.64 15.49 -31.22
C LEU A 718 12.23 14.89 -31.11
N PHE A 719 11.25 15.67 -30.66
CA PHE A 719 9.86 15.24 -30.64
C PHE A 719 9.29 15.05 -32.05
N GLN A 720 9.65 15.90 -33.01
CA GLN A 720 9.26 15.71 -34.40
C GLN A 720 9.84 14.41 -34.97
N ARG A 721 11.12 14.12 -34.72
CA ARG A 721 11.71 12.82 -35.07
C ARG A 721 10.97 11.64 -34.43
N ALA A 722 10.55 11.78 -33.18
CA ALA A 722 9.76 10.74 -32.51
C ALA A 722 8.35 10.58 -33.11
N ILE A 723 7.73 11.66 -33.61
CA ILE A 723 6.47 11.59 -34.36
C ILE A 723 6.69 10.90 -35.71
N ASP A 724 7.76 11.27 -36.41
CA ASP A 724 8.11 10.73 -37.73
C ASP A 724 8.56 9.26 -37.62
N SER A 725 9.04 8.83 -36.46
CA SER A 725 9.52 7.47 -36.18
C SER A 725 9.16 6.99 -34.77
N PRO A 726 7.87 6.69 -34.49
CA PRO A 726 7.41 6.37 -33.13
C PRO A 726 8.11 5.16 -32.50
N THR A 727 8.50 4.18 -33.32
CA THR A 727 9.24 2.97 -32.88
C THR A 727 10.66 3.27 -32.39
N GLU A 728 11.23 4.42 -32.76
CA GLU A 728 12.59 4.84 -32.36
C GLU A 728 12.60 5.85 -31.21
N THR A 729 11.42 6.26 -30.71
CA THR A 729 11.26 7.28 -29.65
C THR A 729 12.26 7.11 -28.51
N ILE A 730 12.36 5.90 -27.95
CA ILE A 730 13.24 5.60 -26.81
C ILE A 730 14.72 5.88 -27.15
N ASN A 731 15.17 5.43 -28.33
CA ASN A 731 16.57 5.61 -28.77
C ASN A 731 16.89 7.08 -28.97
N ILE A 732 15.97 7.86 -29.57
CA ILE A 732 16.13 9.30 -29.80
C ILE A 732 16.44 10.04 -28.50
N PHE A 733 15.68 9.76 -27.43
CA PHE A 733 15.87 10.43 -26.13
C PHE A 733 17.07 9.89 -25.34
N GLN A 734 17.42 8.62 -25.49
CA GLN A 734 18.64 8.05 -24.92
C GLN A 734 19.91 8.63 -25.55
N GLU A 735 19.96 8.73 -26.88
CA GLU A 735 21.06 9.39 -27.63
C GLU A 735 21.19 10.87 -27.25
N ALA A 736 20.06 11.53 -26.99
CA ALA A 736 20.03 12.91 -26.52
C ALA A 736 20.49 13.07 -25.06
N LYS A 737 20.72 11.96 -24.33
CA LYS A 737 21.07 11.93 -22.90
C LYS A 737 20.04 12.66 -22.02
N ALA A 738 18.76 12.53 -22.34
CA ALA A 738 17.70 13.31 -21.69
C ALA A 738 17.68 13.15 -20.16
N GLU A 739 17.91 11.94 -19.65
CA GLU A 739 17.94 11.65 -18.21
C GLU A 739 19.11 12.33 -17.49
N GLU A 740 20.35 12.17 -18.00
CA GLU A 740 21.57 12.80 -17.48
C GLU A 740 21.40 14.32 -17.42
N LEU A 741 20.92 14.93 -18.52
CA LEU A 741 20.69 16.37 -18.60
C LEU A 741 19.61 16.86 -17.64
N THR A 742 18.57 16.06 -17.41
CA THR A 742 17.52 16.37 -16.44
C THR A 742 18.08 16.37 -15.02
N ASN A 743 18.84 15.34 -14.65
CA ASN A 743 19.48 15.24 -13.33
C ASN A 743 20.48 16.39 -13.10
N ASP A 744 21.34 16.66 -14.08
CA ASP A 744 22.33 17.74 -14.00
C ASP A 744 21.68 19.12 -13.89
N HIS A 745 20.59 19.35 -14.63
CA HIS A 745 19.84 20.60 -14.56
C HIS A 745 19.27 20.85 -13.17
N ILE A 746 18.63 19.84 -12.56
CA ILE A 746 18.05 19.99 -11.22
C ILE A 746 19.15 20.25 -10.18
N ASN A 747 20.24 19.48 -10.20
CA ASN A 747 21.35 19.66 -9.26
C ASN A 747 22.02 21.03 -9.44
N LYS A 748 22.24 21.46 -10.68
CA LYS A 748 22.76 22.81 -10.97
C LYS A 748 21.85 23.90 -10.44
N PHE A 749 20.53 23.77 -10.62
CA PHE A 749 19.56 24.73 -10.09
C PHE A 749 19.62 24.83 -8.56
N TRP A 750 19.64 23.71 -7.85
CA TRP A 750 19.63 23.69 -6.39
C TRP A 750 20.97 23.98 -5.72
N SER A 751 22.08 23.80 -6.44
CA SER A 751 23.42 24.16 -5.96
C SER A 751 23.54 25.63 -5.55
N ALA A 752 22.70 26.51 -6.11
CA ALA A 752 22.63 27.92 -5.75
C ALA A 752 22.23 28.16 -4.27
N TRP A 753 21.56 27.19 -3.64
CA TRP A 753 21.24 27.17 -2.20
C TRP A 753 22.12 26.19 -1.40
N GLY A 754 23.12 25.57 -2.02
CA GLY A 754 23.89 24.48 -1.38
C GLY A 754 23.07 23.21 -1.15
N LEU A 755 22.05 22.99 -1.98
CA LEU A 755 21.21 21.80 -1.95
C LEU A 755 21.50 20.92 -3.18
N GLU A 756 21.33 19.61 -3.01
CA GLU A 756 21.48 18.60 -4.06
C GLU A 756 20.34 17.59 -3.93
N LEU A 757 19.97 16.95 -5.04
CA LEU A 757 19.07 15.82 -4.99
C LEU A 757 19.75 14.64 -4.31
N THR A 758 19.03 13.97 -3.43
CA THR A 758 19.50 12.72 -2.79
C THR A 758 19.23 11.48 -3.64
N PHE A 759 18.42 11.63 -4.69
CA PHE A 759 18.05 10.56 -5.60
C PHE A 759 18.53 10.88 -7.01
N GLY A 760 18.82 9.84 -7.79
CA GLY A 760 18.88 9.99 -9.24
C GLY A 760 17.51 10.29 -9.83
N ILE A 761 17.51 10.76 -11.07
CA ILE A 761 16.31 10.90 -11.90
C ILE A 761 16.27 9.73 -12.88
N GLU A 762 15.08 9.14 -13.04
CA GLU A 762 14.76 8.17 -14.09
C GLU A 762 13.67 8.79 -14.98
N LEU A 763 13.86 8.79 -16.30
CA LEU A 763 12.77 9.13 -17.23
C LEU A 763 11.96 7.88 -17.54
N LYS A 764 10.64 7.95 -17.38
CA LYS A 764 9.78 6.79 -17.68
C LYS A 764 9.80 6.48 -19.17
N ILE A 765 10.39 5.34 -19.50
CA ILE A 765 10.48 4.83 -20.86
C ILE A 765 9.08 4.69 -21.47
N GLY A 766 8.89 5.26 -22.67
CA GLY A 766 7.61 5.23 -23.38
C GLY A 766 6.61 6.28 -22.90
N HIS A 767 6.98 7.15 -21.95
CA HIS A 767 6.15 8.28 -21.52
C HIS A 767 6.45 9.59 -22.25
N GLU A 768 7.39 9.58 -23.19
CA GLU A 768 7.66 10.72 -24.06
C GLU A 768 6.40 11.03 -24.88
N SER A 769 5.87 12.24 -24.74
CA SER A 769 4.53 12.58 -25.24
C SER A 769 4.53 13.94 -25.93
N VAL A 770 3.84 14.07 -27.05
CA VAL A 770 3.76 15.36 -27.80
C VAL A 770 2.90 16.38 -27.06
N ALA A 771 1.94 15.90 -26.27
CA ALA A 771 1.16 16.71 -25.36
C ALA A 771 0.77 15.92 -24.11
N ALA A 772 0.53 16.63 -23.03
CA ALA A 772 -0.14 16.11 -21.85
C ALA A 772 -1.23 17.08 -21.41
N SER A 773 -2.34 16.55 -20.90
CA SER A 773 -3.36 17.30 -20.19
C SER A 773 -3.49 16.77 -18.77
N TYR A 774 -3.87 17.63 -17.84
CA TYR A 774 -3.93 17.27 -16.43
C TYR A 774 -5.00 18.06 -15.69
N MET A 775 -5.58 17.43 -14.68
CA MET A 775 -6.56 18.04 -13.80
C MET A 775 -6.47 17.46 -12.39
N GLY A 776 -7.08 18.14 -11.42
CA GLY A 776 -7.09 17.67 -10.04
C GLY A 776 -5.68 17.51 -9.48
N LYS A 777 -5.49 16.57 -8.54
CA LYS A 777 -4.19 16.33 -7.91
C LYS A 777 -3.30 15.33 -8.64
N ALA A 778 -3.89 14.42 -9.43
CA ALA A 778 -3.18 13.27 -9.98
C ALA A 778 -3.82 12.66 -11.24
N ASP A 779 -4.79 13.36 -11.87
CA ASP A 779 -5.45 12.86 -13.07
C ASP A 779 -4.81 13.50 -14.31
N TYR A 780 -4.36 12.68 -15.26
CA TYR A 780 -3.72 13.18 -16.49
C TYR A 780 -3.92 12.25 -17.68
N CYS A 781 -3.70 12.81 -18.86
CA CYS A 781 -3.64 12.11 -20.15
C CYS A 781 -2.37 12.51 -20.90
N LEU A 782 -1.73 11.52 -21.51
CA LEU A 782 -0.55 11.67 -22.35
C LEU A 782 -0.93 11.34 -23.80
N LYS A 783 -0.72 12.28 -24.72
CA LYS A 783 -0.82 12.05 -26.16
C LYS A 783 0.56 11.65 -26.69
N LYS A 784 0.70 10.40 -27.09
CA LYS A 784 1.96 9.80 -27.56
C LYS A 784 2.32 10.27 -28.98
N PRO A 785 3.58 10.09 -29.42
CA PRO A 785 4.01 10.46 -30.77
C PRO A 785 3.25 9.73 -31.89
N ASP A 786 2.77 8.51 -31.64
CA ASP A 786 1.93 7.74 -32.58
C ASP A 786 0.45 8.19 -32.62
N GLY A 787 0.08 9.20 -31.84
CA GLY A 787 -1.29 9.71 -31.73
C GLY A 787 -2.17 8.98 -30.72
N SER A 788 -1.69 7.89 -30.09
CA SER A 788 -2.42 7.19 -29.05
C SER A 788 -2.47 7.99 -27.74
N TYR A 789 -3.41 7.62 -26.85
CA TYR A 789 -3.58 8.26 -25.55
C TYR A 789 -3.30 7.27 -24.43
N GLU A 790 -2.56 7.71 -23.41
CA GLU A 790 -2.42 7.00 -22.14
C GLU A 790 -3.05 7.83 -21.02
N PHE A 791 -4.04 7.24 -20.33
CA PHE A 791 -4.74 7.88 -19.22
C PHE A 791 -4.28 7.34 -17.88
N LYS A 792 -4.13 8.22 -16.89
CA LYS A 792 -4.13 7.85 -15.46
C LYS A 792 -5.16 8.71 -14.75
N ILE A 793 -6.32 8.11 -14.45
CA ILE A 793 -7.43 8.78 -13.76
C ILE A 793 -7.83 7.94 -12.56
N ARG A 794 -7.77 8.51 -11.35
CA ARG A 794 -8.03 7.76 -10.12
C ARG A 794 -9.54 7.60 -9.86
N GLY A 795 -9.97 6.37 -9.56
CA GLY A 795 -11.37 6.07 -9.24
C GLY A 795 -12.33 6.22 -10.41
N ALA A 796 -11.81 6.13 -11.65
CA ALA A 796 -12.59 6.25 -12.87
C ALA A 796 -12.29 5.08 -13.80
N LYS A 797 -13.30 4.68 -14.59
CA LYS A 797 -13.17 3.63 -15.60
C LYS A 797 -13.52 4.20 -16.98
N GLU A 798 -12.78 3.73 -17.98
CA GLU A 798 -13.10 3.90 -19.39
C GLU A 798 -13.74 2.59 -19.86
N PHE A 799 -14.94 2.68 -20.42
CA PHE A 799 -15.64 1.57 -21.04
C PHE A 799 -15.47 1.66 -22.55
N THR A 800 -15.18 0.52 -23.15
CA THR A 800 -15.22 0.33 -24.60
C THR A 800 -16.56 -0.25 -25.07
N GLU A 801 -17.37 -0.76 -24.14
CA GLU A 801 -18.69 -1.36 -24.39
C GLU A 801 -19.72 -0.26 -24.69
N HIS A 802 -20.53 -0.45 -25.74
CA HIS A 802 -21.48 0.56 -26.22
C HIS A 802 -22.60 0.91 -25.22
N GLU A 803 -22.87 0.05 -24.24
CA GLU A 803 -23.97 0.23 -23.27
C GLU A 803 -23.56 1.01 -22.01
N LEU A 804 -22.25 1.07 -21.69
CA LEU A 804 -21.76 1.72 -20.48
C LEU A 804 -21.08 3.06 -20.81
N LYS A 805 -21.52 4.11 -20.12
CA LYS A 805 -20.97 5.46 -20.23
C LYS A 805 -19.66 5.57 -19.43
N SER A 806 -18.56 5.85 -20.13
CA SER A 806 -17.25 6.18 -19.55
C SER A 806 -17.29 7.41 -18.63
N HIS A 807 -16.37 7.47 -17.66
CA HIS A 807 -16.26 8.64 -16.80
C HIS A 807 -15.89 9.90 -17.63
N PRO A 808 -16.53 11.08 -17.43
CA PRO A 808 -16.39 12.22 -18.35
C PRO A 808 -14.96 12.80 -18.43
N LYS A 809 -14.17 12.60 -17.37
CA LYS A 809 -12.75 13.00 -17.31
C LYS A 809 -11.91 12.47 -18.48
N PHE A 810 -12.19 11.27 -19.00
CA PHE A 810 -11.43 10.71 -20.12
C PHE A 810 -11.54 11.63 -21.34
N GLU A 811 -12.76 11.99 -21.71
CA GLU A 811 -13.02 12.85 -22.87
C GLU A 811 -12.56 14.29 -22.63
N ILE A 812 -12.77 14.84 -21.42
CA ILE A 812 -12.26 16.18 -21.08
C ILE A 812 -10.74 16.23 -21.25
N LEU A 813 -10.01 15.27 -20.67
CA LEU A 813 -8.55 15.24 -20.78
C LEU A 813 -8.07 15.00 -22.21
N ARG A 814 -8.75 14.14 -22.98
CA ARG A 814 -8.43 13.88 -24.39
C ARG A 814 -8.51 15.18 -25.22
N ARG A 815 -9.65 15.86 -25.17
CA ARG A 815 -9.87 17.13 -25.89
C ARG A 815 -8.86 18.19 -25.51
N VAL A 816 -8.57 18.32 -24.22
CA VAL A 816 -7.56 19.25 -23.73
C VAL A 816 -6.15 18.88 -24.23
N ALA A 817 -5.79 17.60 -24.30
CA ALA A 817 -4.50 17.18 -24.87
C ALA A 817 -4.40 17.56 -26.36
N ASP A 818 -5.51 17.47 -27.09
CA ASP A 818 -5.63 17.92 -28.49
C ASP A 818 -5.64 19.44 -28.66
N GLY A 819 -5.70 20.20 -27.57
CA GLY A 819 -5.77 21.66 -27.62
C GLY A 819 -7.17 22.20 -27.87
N LEU A 820 -8.21 21.37 -27.72
CA LEU A 820 -9.61 21.78 -27.80
C LEU A 820 -10.08 22.30 -26.42
N ASP A 821 -10.69 23.48 -26.41
CA ASP A 821 -11.25 24.08 -25.19
C ASP A 821 -12.74 23.78 -24.99
N ASP A 822 -13.45 23.47 -26.08
CA ASP A 822 -14.87 23.17 -26.04
C ASP A 822 -15.12 21.75 -25.49
N ILE A 823 -15.84 21.72 -24.38
CA ILE A 823 -16.27 20.51 -23.66
C ILE A 823 -17.78 20.50 -23.44
N SER A 824 -18.52 21.43 -24.04
CA SER A 824 -19.94 21.72 -23.73
C SER A 824 -20.90 20.58 -24.07
N ASP A 825 -20.53 19.69 -24.99
CA ASP A 825 -21.29 18.53 -25.44
C ASP A 825 -20.94 17.24 -24.67
N ILE A 826 -19.94 17.26 -23.78
CA ILE A 826 -19.56 16.09 -22.98
C ILE A 826 -20.65 15.79 -21.94
N ILE A 827 -21.18 14.58 -21.99
CA ILE A 827 -22.18 14.09 -21.03
C ILE A 827 -21.50 13.85 -19.67
N LEU A 828 -22.03 14.49 -18.62
CA LEU A 828 -21.49 14.36 -17.26
C LEU A 828 -21.95 13.10 -16.51
N GLU A 829 -22.94 12.39 -17.04
CA GLU A 829 -23.39 11.10 -16.51
C GLU A 829 -22.48 9.95 -16.93
N TYR A 830 -22.21 9.04 -16.01
CA TYR A 830 -21.38 7.86 -16.27
C TYR A 830 -21.83 6.65 -15.46
N ASN A 831 -21.48 5.46 -15.93
CA ASN A 831 -21.70 4.22 -15.19
C ASN A 831 -20.52 3.96 -14.25
N ASN A 832 -20.78 3.80 -12.96
CA ASN A 832 -19.79 3.35 -11.99
C ASN A 832 -19.98 1.85 -11.76
N THR A 833 -18.98 1.05 -12.12
CA THR A 833 -19.04 -0.41 -11.92
C THR A 833 -18.09 -0.88 -10.83
N TYR A 834 -18.55 -1.78 -9.96
CA TYR A 834 -17.74 -2.42 -8.93
C TYR A 834 -18.28 -3.83 -8.64
N LEU A 835 -17.48 -4.69 -8.02
CA LEU A 835 -17.93 -6.01 -7.57
C LEU A 835 -18.50 -5.89 -6.16
N LEU A 836 -19.67 -6.48 -5.91
CA LEU A 836 -20.32 -6.45 -4.61
C LEU A 836 -19.48 -7.20 -3.58
N LYS A 837 -18.99 -6.51 -2.56
CA LYS A 837 -18.22 -7.14 -1.47
C LYS A 837 -19.13 -7.79 -0.44
N ILE A 838 -18.61 -8.79 0.28
CA ILE A 838 -19.32 -9.52 1.34
C ILE A 838 -19.84 -8.57 2.43
N GLY A 839 -19.04 -7.61 2.89
CA GLY A 839 -19.48 -6.63 3.90
C GLY A 839 -20.68 -5.78 3.45
N ARG A 840 -20.62 -5.26 2.22
CA ARG A 840 -21.71 -4.46 1.65
C ARG A 840 -22.96 -5.29 1.37
N TYR A 841 -22.80 -6.57 1.01
CA TYR A 841 -23.90 -7.52 0.92
C TYR A 841 -24.54 -7.76 2.29
N GLN A 842 -23.75 -7.96 3.36
CA GLN A 842 -24.27 -8.09 4.73
C GLN A 842 -25.06 -6.85 5.16
N GLU A 843 -24.53 -5.66 4.88
CA GLU A 843 -25.21 -4.39 5.17
C GLU A 843 -26.51 -4.22 4.38
N ALA A 844 -26.50 -4.52 3.08
CA ALA A 844 -27.69 -4.41 2.23
C ALA A 844 -28.82 -5.35 2.70
N ASN A 845 -28.49 -6.56 3.16
CA ASN A 845 -29.47 -7.53 3.68
C ASN A 845 -29.99 -7.16 5.08
N LYS A 846 -29.21 -6.44 5.89
CA LYS A 846 -29.64 -5.93 7.20
C LYS A 846 -30.44 -4.63 7.12
N SER A 847 -30.32 -3.89 6.02
CA SER A 847 -30.90 -2.57 5.85
C SER A 847 -32.25 -2.60 5.11
N THR A 848 -33.11 -1.62 5.37
CA THR A 848 -34.30 -1.36 4.53
C THR A 848 -33.94 -0.63 3.22
N GLY A 849 -32.73 -0.03 3.14
CA GLY A 849 -32.20 0.64 1.95
C GLY A 849 -31.61 -0.31 0.88
N TRP A 850 -30.78 0.24 -0.01
CA TRP A 850 -29.98 -0.51 -1.00
C TRP A 850 -30.77 -1.42 -1.95
N GLN A 851 -31.98 -1.00 -2.35
CA GLN A 851 -32.86 -1.80 -3.21
C GLN A 851 -32.22 -2.18 -4.56
N HIS A 852 -31.29 -1.36 -5.07
CA HIS A 852 -30.55 -1.65 -6.30
C HIS A 852 -29.46 -2.73 -6.16
N ILE A 853 -29.12 -3.11 -4.93
CA ILE A 853 -28.14 -4.18 -4.63
C ILE A 853 -28.84 -5.43 -4.08
N LYS A 854 -30.03 -5.28 -3.50
CA LYS A 854 -30.81 -6.43 -3.00
C LYS A 854 -31.11 -7.41 -4.13
N GLY A 855 -30.82 -8.68 -3.88
CA GLY A 855 -30.93 -9.75 -4.88
C GLY A 855 -29.62 -10.02 -5.63
N LEU A 856 -28.63 -9.13 -5.54
CA LEU A 856 -27.29 -9.41 -6.05
C LEU A 856 -26.49 -10.23 -5.02
N LEU A 857 -25.60 -11.06 -5.54
CA LEU A 857 -24.70 -11.92 -4.76
C LEU A 857 -23.31 -11.29 -4.60
N PRO A 858 -22.56 -11.62 -3.53
CA PRO A 858 -21.17 -11.21 -3.42
C PRO A 858 -20.34 -11.65 -4.63
N GLY A 859 -19.56 -10.73 -5.18
CA GLY A 859 -18.80 -10.92 -6.41
C GLY A 859 -19.51 -10.49 -7.69
N GLU A 860 -20.84 -10.25 -7.66
CA GLU A 860 -21.54 -9.76 -8.85
C GLU A 860 -21.23 -8.28 -9.13
N GLN A 861 -21.26 -7.93 -10.42
CA GLN A 861 -21.04 -6.57 -10.85
C GLN A 861 -22.27 -5.70 -10.53
N VAL A 862 -22.04 -4.62 -9.80
CA VAL A 862 -23.04 -3.57 -9.58
C VAL A 862 -22.75 -2.43 -10.55
N VAL A 863 -23.78 -1.96 -11.24
CA VAL A 863 -23.72 -0.79 -12.13
C VAL A 863 -24.56 0.34 -11.53
N GLU A 864 -23.94 1.46 -11.21
CA GLU A 864 -24.62 2.65 -10.70
C GLU A 864 -24.47 3.80 -11.70
N LEU A 865 -25.58 4.42 -12.12
CA LEU A 865 -25.53 5.66 -12.87
C LEU A 865 -25.19 6.81 -11.92
N ARG A 866 -24.10 7.52 -12.20
CA ARG A 866 -23.63 8.67 -11.41
C ARG A 866 -23.47 9.89 -12.30
N SER A 867 -23.48 11.07 -11.68
CA SER A 867 -23.15 12.32 -12.35
C SER A 867 -21.81 12.84 -11.82
N TYR A 868 -20.90 13.21 -12.72
CA TYR A 868 -19.60 13.73 -12.37
C TYR A 868 -19.72 15.13 -11.77
N LYS A 869 -19.11 15.32 -10.59
CA LYS A 869 -18.96 16.61 -9.93
C LYS A 869 -17.49 16.90 -9.70
N MET A 870 -17.00 18.02 -10.22
CA MET A 870 -15.61 18.41 -10.01
C MET A 870 -15.45 19.05 -8.63
N ASN A 871 -14.68 18.41 -7.75
CA ASN A 871 -14.32 19.01 -6.46
C ASN A 871 -13.31 20.14 -6.70
N ASN A 872 -13.59 21.35 -6.20
CA ASN A 872 -12.71 22.54 -6.27
C ASN A 872 -11.37 22.39 -5.51
N SER A 873 -10.99 21.19 -5.09
CA SER A 873 -9.72 20.90 -4.41
C SER A 873 -8.46 20.99 -5.30
N PHE A 874 -8.60 21.37 -6.58
CA PHE A 874 -7.48 21.50 -7.52
C PHE A 874 -6.77 22.86 -7.46
N VAL A 875 -7.35 23.86 -6.81
CA VAL A 875 -6.78 25.21 -6.69
C VAL A 875 -5.98 25.38 -5.40
N HIS A 876 -4.90 26.17 -5.39
CA HIS A 876 -4.01 26.37 -4.22
C HIS A 876 -4.68 27.00 -2.99
N ILE A 877 -4.80 26.27 -1.88
CA ILE A 877 -5.55 26.72 -0.70
C ILE A 877 -4.60 27.42 0.28
N ASP A 878 -4.98 28.58 0.80
CA ASP A 878 -4.11 29.31 1.73
C ASP A 878 -4.34 28.89 3.19
N MET A 879 -5.60 28.69 3.58
CA MET A 879 -6.00 28.53 4.99
C MET A 879 -6.96 27.34 5.18
N LEU A 880 -7.01 26.78 6.38
CA LEU A 880 -7.88 25.67 6.74
C LEU A 880 -9.38 26.01 6.58
N GLU A 881 -9.77 27.22 6.93
CA GLU A 881 -11.16 27.65 6.82
C GLU A 881 -11.62 27.73 5.36
N GLU A 882 -10.71 28.07 4.44
CA GLU A 882 -10.99 28.01 3.00
C GLU A 882 -11.18 26.55 2.55
N TYR A 883 -10.29 25.65 2.99
CA TYR A 883 -10.41 24.21 2.72
C TYR A 883 -11.76 23.65 3.19
N LYS A 884 -12.14 23.90 4.45
CA LYS A 884 -13.43 23.43 5.02
C LYS A 884 -14.64 23.97 4.25
N LYS A 885 -14.58 25.22 3.78
CA LYS A 885 -15.65 25.81 2.94
C LYS A 885 -15.75 25.08 1.60
N ILE A 886 -14.62 24.80 0.96
CA ILE A 886 -14.57 24.04 -0.31
C ILE A 886 -15.12 22.63 -0.12
N GLU A 887 -14.67 21.93 0.93
CA GLU A 887 -15.11 20.58 1.24
C GLU A 887 -16.61 20.49 1.52
N ARG A 888 -17.17 21.43 2.30
CA ARG A 888 -18.62 21.47 2.58
C ARG A 888 -19.45 21.67 1.32
N ARG A 889 -19.01 22.50 0.37
CA ARG A 889 -19.71 22.73 -0.91
C ARG A 889 -19.79 21.46 -1.76
N GLY A 890 -18.74 20.62 -1.74
CA GLY A 890 -18.73 19.35 -2.45
C GLY A 890 -19.74 18.32 -1.92
N ARG A 891 -20.17 18.45 -0.66
CA ARG A 891 -21.10 17.50 -0.01
C ARG A 891 -22.58 17.87 -0.14
N THR A 892 -22.93 19.14 -0.41
CA THR A 892 -24.33 19.54 -0.56
C THR A 892 -24.89 19.08 -1.91
N THR A 893 -25.79 18.10 -1.87
CA THR A 893 -26.20 17.27 -3.03
C THR A 893 -27.01 17.97 -4.12
N ASN A 894 -27.63 19.13 -3.84
CA ASN A 894 -28.68 19.69 -4.70
C ASN A 894 -28.34 21.00 -5.42
N LYS A 895 -27.09 21.48 -5.41
CA LYS A 895 -26.70 22.68 -6.16
C LYS A 895 -25.59 22.35 -7.14
N GLU A 896 -25.72 22.84 -8.37
CA GLU A 896 -24.65 22.86 -9.36
C GLU A 896 -23.41 23.49 -8.72
N GLY A 897 -22.27 22.80 -8.81
CA GLY A 897 -20.98 23.36 -8.42
C GLY A 897 -20.54 24.45 -9.38
N LEU A 898 -19.38 25.06 -9.08
CA LEU A 898 -18.80 26.09 -9.96
C LEU A 898 -18.45 25.51 -11.33
N PHE A 899 -18.02 24.25 -11.38
CA PHE A 899 -17.65 23.59 -12.61
C PHE A 899 -18.85 23.41 -13.53
N GLU A 900 -19.91 22.80 -13.01
CA GLU A 900 -21.14 22.49 -13.75
C GLU A 900 -21.79 23.76 -14.30
N ARG A 901 -21.73 24.87 -13.54
CA ARG A 901 -22.29 26.16 -13.97
C ARG A 901 -21.60 26.74 -15.21
N TYR A 902 -20.28 26.59 -15.30
CA TYR A 902 -19.48 27.22 -16.36
C TYR A 902 -18.98 26.23 -17.40
N PHE A 903 -19.33 24.96 -17.27
CA PHE A 903 -18.91 23.87 -18.16
C PHE A 903 -19.14 24.19 -19.64
N ASN A 904 -20.30 24.78 -19.94
CA ASN A 904 -20.70 25.16 -21.30
C ASN A 904 -19.90 26.35 -21.87
N GLU A 905 -19.11 27.05 -21.06
CA GLU A 905 -18.22 28.14 -21.52
C GLU A 905 -16.85 27.62 -22.00
N GLY A 906 -16.58 26.30 -21.90
CA GLY A 906 -15.30 25.70 -22.21
C GLY A 906 -14.39 25.53 -20.98
N TRP A 907 -13.35 24.70 -21.14
CA TRP A 907 -12.47 24.30 -20.03
C TRP A 907 -11.67 25.48 -19.46
N ALA A 908 -11.07 26.32 -20.30
CA ALA A 908 -10.32 27.49 -19.90
C ALA A 908 -11.17 28.49 -19.13
N ALA A 909 -12.39 28.77 -19.63
CA ALA A 909 -13.35 29.64 -18.96
C ALA A 909 -13.73 29.07 -17.59
N THR A 910 -14.04 27.78 -17.54
CA THR A 910 -14.38 27.09 -16.29
C THR A 910 -13.25 27.19 -15.25
N LEU A 911 -11.99 26.95 -15.66
CA LEU A 911 -10.84 27.07 -14.78
C LEU A 911 -10.61 28.52 -14.32
N ARG A 912 -10.75 29.50 -15.22
CA ARG A 912 -10.67 30.93 -14.85
C ARG A 912 -11.71 31.30 -13.81
N HIS A 913 -12.95 30.86 -13.96
CA HIS A 913 -14.01 31.11 -12.97
C HIS A 913 -13.74 30.40 -11.65
N ALA A 914 -13.22 29.17 -11.67
CA ALA A 914 -12.84 28.46 -10.46
C ALA A 914 -11.71 29.17 -9.70
N LEU A 915 -10.72 29.71 -10.42
CA LEU A 915 -9.62 30.51 -9.87
C LEU A 915 -10.08 31.90 -9.40
N ALA A 916 -11.00 32.54 -10.12
CA ALA A 916 -11.54 33.87 -9.77
C ALA A 916 -12.56 33.80 -8.63
N GLY A 917 -13.35 32.73 -8.53
CA GLY A 917 -14.27 32.45 -7.42
C GLY A 917 -13.56 32.32 -6.07
N LYS A 918 -12.24 32.14 -6.09
CA LYS A 918 -11.34 32.25 -4.94
C LYS A 918 -11.11 33.70 -4.51
N LEU A 919 -10.96 34.61 -5.47
CA LEU A 919 -10.67 36.03 -5.25
C LEU A 919 -11.91 36.84 -4.79
N ASN A 920 -13.11 36.49 -5.26
CA ASN A 920 -14.33 37.28 -5.03
C ASN A 920 -15.05 37.03 -3.69
N ASN A 921 -14.49 36.29 -2.73
CA ASN A 921 -15.10 36.09 -1.40
C ASN A 921 -14.84 37.25 -0.41
N LYS A 922 -14.25 38.37 -0.83
CA LYS A 922 -14.17 39.61 -0.02
C LYS A 922 -15.34 40.58 -0.26
N ALA A 923 -16.22 40.31 -1.22
CA ALA A 923 -17.28 41.25 -1.65
C ALA A 923 -18.71 40.71 -1.50
N ARG A 924 -18.94 39.71 -0.65
CA ARG A 924 -20.30 39.26 -0.26
C ARG A 924 -20.42 39.11 1.24
#